data_AF-A0A8C3AAA8-F1
#
_entry.id   AF-A0A8C3AAA8-F1
#
_cell.length_a   1.000
_cell.length_b   1.000
_cell.length_c   1.000
_cell.angle_alpha   90.00
_cell.angle_beta   90.00
_cell.angle_gamma   90.00
#
_symmetry.space_group_name_H-M   'P 1'
#
loop_
_entity.id
_entity.type
_entity.pdbx_description
1 polymer ?
#
loop_
_entity_poly.entity_id
_entity_poly.type
_entity_poly.pdbx_seq_one_letter_code
_entity_poly.pdbx_strand_id
1 'polypeptide(L)'
;MGELEGSYRVLQTPGIRLGAQFNPGISTLEPGQSLSGNMGSGSKSHGRWLQIRVQGLDDSQEFFDVDPKAIGQYLLSEVFLRGNLIERDYFGLEFQNMQMNWVWLEPTKPIMRQVRRPANTLFRLSVKFFPPDPGQLQEEYTRYLFSLQMKRDLMESRLICTENTGALLASHLVQSEIGDYDDAADGDFLRTSKLLPYQEKVQERIMELHRRHLGQTPAESDFQILEIARKLEMYGVRFHPAADREGSKINLAVAHLGLQVFQGNTKINTFNWSKIRKLSFKRKRFLIKLYPEVHGPHQDTLEFLMASRDQCKIFWKICVEYHSFFRMFDQPQPKTKAILFTRGSSFRYRYCIQTVNAERHMLHQVLVFYIYFLIQNSSVDGLRSNSWTTSGKTGQRELHTRGEIFQINFIQCLFPLPSTDSAVDSPQVSPVSSKGGRYAATLLAPLFYYSVVFKSIKKFESCPSLSFEPHVALLPQRYPTDKAYFIAKEILTTERTYLKDLEVITVWFRSAVIKENAMPEALMTLLFSNIDPIYEFHRGFLKELDQRLAFWEGRSNAHVKGDYQRIGDVMLRNMCALKEFTGFLRKHDEVLTELEKASKRLKKLETVYKEFELQKVCYLPLNTFLLKPIQRLMHYKLILERLCKHYSPTHRDHGDCKEALKEVAEIATQLQSSLIRLENFQKLTELQRDLIGIENLTGPGREFIREGCLYKLTKKGLQQRMFFLFSDMLLYTSKGVTATNQFKVHGQLPLHGMIVEESENEWSVPHCFTIYSAQRTVSLEQEQESEDDMNSSHTSLDKQTHHRANTTMHVCWHRNTSVSMSDHSQAVENQLSGYLLRKFKNSNGWQKLWVVFTNFCLFFYKTHQDDFPLASLPLLGYTVSTPEESDGIHKEYVFKLQFKSHVYFFRAESEYTFERWMEVIKSAASTAGRMSLLIPKGGPVEMNGN
;
A
#
# COMPACT_ATOMS: atom_id res chain seq x y z
N MET A 1 11.98 -27.31 61.95
CA MET A 1 11.69 -28.67 61.44
C MET A 1 10.56 -28.53 60.43
N GLY A 2 10.70 -28.73 59.13
CA GLY A 2 11.82 -29.14 58.28
C GLY A 2 11.50 -28.70 56.84
N GLU A 3 12.55 -28.57 56.03
CA GLU A 3 12.56 -28.17 54.63
C GLU A 3 11.95 -29.22 53.68
N LEU A 4 11.77 -28.79 52.41
CA LEU A 4 11.74 -29.51 51.11
C LEU A 4 10.51 -29.05 50.28
N GLU A 5 10.56 -28.67 49.00
CA GLU A 5 11.63 -28.41 48.03
C GLU A 5 10.94 -27.87 46.74
N GLY A 6 11.63 -26.97 46.02
CA GLY A 6 11.47 -26.55 44.61
C GLY A 6 10.16 -26.74 43.82
N SER A 7 9.48 -25.63 43.49
CA SER A 7 8.80 -25.51 42.19
C SER A 7 9.73 -24.79 41.22
N TYR A 8 10.38 -25.58 40.35
CA TYR A 8 11.15 -25.07 39.21
C TYR A 8 10.27 -24.14 38.35
N ARG A 9 10.59 -22.84 38.32
CA ARG A 9 10.13 -21.96 37.25
C ARG A 9 10.80 -22.44 35.97
N VAL A 10 10.01 -23.09 35.11
CA VAL A 10 10.42 -23.47 33.76
C VAL A 10 10.84 -22.21 33.02
N LEU A 11 12.10 -22.14 32.59
CA LEU A 11 12.63 -21.11 31.70
C LEU A 11 11.81 -21.12 30.39
N GLN A 12 11.24 -19.97 30.03
CA GLN A 12 10.41 -19.81 28.85
C GLN A 12 11.27 -19.90 27.57
N THR A 13 10.94 -20.82 26.66
CA THR A 13 11.51 -20.85 25.31
C THR A 13 10.84 -19.84 24.38
N PRO A 14 11.56 -19.28 23.37
CA PRO A 14 11.12 -18.15 22.54
C PRO A 14 9.78 -18.30 21.81
N GLY A 15 9.34 -19.54 21.52
CA GLY A 15 8.13 -19.81 20.74
C GLY A 15 6.80 -19.35 21.39
N ILE A 16 6.77 -19.16 22.71
CA ILE A 16 5.54 -18.78 23.42
C ILE A 16 5.33 -17.25 23.44
N ARG A 17 6.39 -16.44 23.26
CA ARG A 17 6.35 -14.96 23.40
C ARG A 17 5.48 -14.25 22.35
N LEU A 18 5.25 -14.86 21.17
CA LEU A 18 4.56 -14.24 20.03
C LEU A 18 3.36 -15.04 19.48
N GLY A 19 2.88 -16.07 20.21
CA GLY A 19 1.70 -16.83 19.80
C GLY A 19 1.90 -17.74 18.58
N ALA A 20 3.13 -18.16 18.27
CA ALA A 20 3.38 -19.22 17.31
C ALA A 20 3.18 -20.59 17.98
N GLN A 21 2.10 -21.30 17.65
CA GLN A 21 2.04 -22.73 17.95
C GLN A 21 3.15 -23.44 17.17
N PHE A 22 4.18 -23.91 17.88
CA PHE A 22 4.94 -25.05 17.43
C PHE A 22 3.97 -26.23 17.38
N ASN A 23 3.73 -26.79 16.20
CA ASN A 23 3.08 -28.09 16.05
C ASN A 23 4.17 -29.15 16.23
N PRO A 24 4.29 -29.84 17.38
CA PRO A 24 4.94 -31.13 17.38
C PRO A 24 4.01 -32.04 16.58
N GLY A 25 4.47 -32.50 15.41
CA GLY A 25 3.79 -33.59 14.74
C GLY A 25 3.62 -34.75 15.73
N ILE A 26 2.38 -35.17 15.93
CA ILE A 26 2.02 -36.36 16.69
C ILE A 26 2.82 -37.53 16.11
N SER A 27 3.82 -38.01 16.85
CA SER A 27 4.46 -39.30 16.65
C SER A 27 4.14 -40.14 17.87
N THR A 28 3.27 -41.13 17.70
CA THR A 28 2.71 -42.00 18.74
C THR A 28 3.69 -43.09 19.21
N LEU A 29 4.97 -42.79 19.40
CA LEU A 29 5.92 -43.76 19.93
C LEU A 29 6.77 -43.17 21.04
N GLU A 30 6.72 -43.83 22.20
CA GLU A 30 7.48 -43.47 23.40
C GLU A 30 8.99 -43.74 23.24
N PRO A 31 9.86 -42.96 23.93
CA PRO A 31 11.30 -43.03 23.75
C PRO A 31 11.90 -44.18 24.57
N GLY A 32 12.21 -45.33 23.95
CA GLY A 32 12.93 -46.38 24.68
C GLY A 32 13.04 -47.79 24.10
N GLN A 33 12.64 -48.09 22.87
CA GLN A 33 12.81 -49.44 22.31
C GLN A 33 13.56 -49.45 20.98
N SER A 34 14.82 -49.89 21.06
CA SER A 34 15.61 -50.37 19.94
C SER A 34 15.16 -51.78 19.54
N LEU A 35 14.91 -52.02 18.24
CA LEU A 35 14.97 -53.36 17.67
C LEU A 35 15.77 -53.37 16.37
N SER A 36 16.95 -53.99 16.46
CA SER A 36 17.76 -54.47 15.35
C SER A 36 17.23 -55.81 14.81
N GLY A 37 17.30 -56.06 13.49
CA GLY A 37 17.29 -57.44 12.97
C GLY A 37 16.80 -57.67 11.52
N ASN A 38 17.71 -57.51 10.55
CA ASN A 38 17.97 -58.35 9.36
C ASN A 38 16.85 -59.13 8.62
N MET A 39 16.64 -58.81 7.33
CA MET A 39 17.07 -59.57 6.11
C MET A 39 16.07 -59.41 4.94
N GLY A 40 16.59 -59.07 3.75
CA GLY A 40 15.82 -59.09 2.49
C GLY A 40 16.45 -58.24 1.38
N SER A 41 17.43 -58.81 0.68
CA SER A 41 18.20 -58.23 -0.43
C SER A 41 17.35 -57.60 -1.54
N GLY A 42 17.70 -56.38 -1.95
CA GLY A 42 17.12 -55.68 -3.10
C GLY A 42 17.83 -54.36 -3.40
N SER A 43 19.00 -54.42 -4.03
CA SER A 43 19.81 -53.26 -4.41
C SER A 43 19.05 -52.27 -5.32
N LYS A 44 18.64 -51.12 -4.75
CA LYS A 44 18.52 -49.83 -5.45
C LYS A 44 19.10 -48.73 -4.55
N SER A 45 20.13 -48.05 -5.05
CA SER A 45 20.85 -47.00 -4.34
C SER A 45 19.94 -45.79 -4.04
N HIS A 46 19.42 -45.70 -2.81
CA HIS A 46 18.83 -44.47 -2.29
C HIS A 46 19.95 -43.50 -1.89
N GLY A 47 19.96 -42.30 -2.47
CA GLY A 47 20.91 -41.25 -2.12
C GLY A 47 20.76 -40.89 -0.63
N ARG A 48 21.84 -41.01 0.15
CA ARG A 48 21.87 -40.56 1.55
C ARG A 48 21.72 -39.04 1.58
N TRP A 49 20.68 -38.57 2.24
CA TRP A 49 20.49 -37.16 2.61
C TRP A 49 21.64 -36.69 3.51
N LEU A 50 22.05 -35.44 3.34
CA LEU A 50 23.10 -34.79 4.12
C LEU A 50 22.47 -33.95 5.22
N GLN A 51 22.65 -34.36 6.47
CA GLN A 51 22.15 -33.62 7.63
C GLN A 51 23.10 -32.45 7.96
N ILE A 52 22.61 -31.22 7.86
CA ILE A 52 23.35 -29.98 8.11
C ILE A 52 22.86 -29.34 9.40
N ARG A 53 23.80 -28.93 10.26
CA ARG A 53 23.50 -28.24 11.52
C ARG A 53 23.55 -26.73 11.35
N VAL A 54 22.46 -26.05 11.69
CA VAL A 54 22.34 -24.59 11.65
C VAL A 54 22.01 -24.07 13.05
N GLN A 55 22.74 -23.06 13.50
CA GLN A 55 22.49 -22.33 14.74
C GLN A 55 21.76 -21.02 14.45
N GLY A 56 20.64 -20.79 15.15
CA GLY A 56 19.87 -19.55 15.11
C GLY A 56 20.58 -18.36 15.78
N LEU A 57 19.90 -17.21 15.83
CA LEU A 57 20.37 -16.02 16.55
C LEU A 57 20.12 -16.10 18.06
N ASP A 58 19.17 -16.93 18.46
CA ASP A 58 18.81 -17.30 19.84
C ASP A 58 19.64 -18.48 20.38
N ASP A 59 20.70 -18.86 19.66
CA ASP A 59 21.59 -19.99 19.92
C ASP A 59 20.94 -21.38 19.82
N SER A 60 19.65 -21.47 19.44
CA SER A 60 18.98 -22.73 19.12
C SER A 60 19.70 -23.44 17.97
N GLN A 61 19.76 -24.78 18.00
CA GLN A 61 20.40 -25.58 16.96
C GLN A 61 19.38 -26.50 16.31
N GLU A 62 19.28 -26.40 14.99
CA GLU A 62 18.39 -27.22 14.17
C GLU A 62 19.18 -28.01 13.13
N PHE A 63 18.60 -29.15 12.73
CA PHE A 63 19.15 -30.03 11.71
C PHE A 63 18.27 -30.02 10.46
N PHE A 64 18.93 -29.89 9.30
CA PHE A 64 18.29 -29.80 7.98
C PHE A 64 18.80 -30.93 7.11
N ASP A 65 17.89 -31.74 6.58
CA ASP A 65 18.23 -32.79 5.62
C ASP A 65 18.28 -32.20 4.21
N VAL A 66 19.45 -32.27 3.59
CA VAL A 66 19.73 -31.60 2.32
C VAL A 66 20.28 -32.61 1.31
N ASP A 67 19.86 -32.51 0.04
CA ASP A 67 20.47 -33.32 -1.02
C ASP A 67 21.97 -32.97 -1.15
N PRO A 68 22.90 -33.94 -1.23
CA PRO A 68 24.33 -33.68 -1.46
C PRO A 68 24.65 -32.76 -2.65
N LYS A 69 23.77 -32.67 -3.65
CA LYS A 69 23.89 -31.80 -4.83
C LYS A 69 23.24 -30.43 -4.66
N ALA A 70 22.56 -30.18 -3.54
CA ALA A 70 21.85 -28.93 -3.31
C ALA A 70 22.80 -27.72 -3.31
N ILE A 71 22.28 -26.62 -3.86
CA ILE A 71 22.94 -25.31 -3.84
C ILE A 71 22.64 -24.58 -2.53
N GLY A 72 23.49 -23.62 -2.15
CA GLY A 72 23.32 -22.87 -0.90
C GLY A 72 21.95 -22.19 -0.75
N GLN A 73 21.32 -21.80 -1.85
CA GLN A 73 19.98 -21.20 -1.86
C GLN A 73 18.92 -22.12 -1.23
N TYR A 74 19.04 -23.44 -1.42
CA TYR A 74 18.08 -24.39 -0.86
C TYR A 74 18.12 -24.38 0.68
N LEU A 75 19.31 -24.50 1.26
CA LEU A 75 19.48 -24.45 2.73
C LEU A 75 19.03 -23.09 3.30
N LEU A 76 19.35 -21.98 2.62
CA LEU A 76 18.87 -20.65 3.02
C LEU A 76 17.34 -20.58 3.04
N SER A 77 16.68 -21.05 1.97
CA SER A 77 15.23 -21.07 1.86
C SER A 77 14.57 -21.92 2.95
N GLU A 78 15.12 -23.09 3.25
CA GLU A 78 14.61 -23.97 4.33
C GLU A 78 14.76 -23.33 5.71
N VAL A 79 15.92 -22.75 6.02
CA VAL A 79 16.16 -22.07 7.30
C VAL A 79 15.22 -20.89 7.48
N PHE A 80 15.02 -20.07 6.44
CA PHE A 80 14.13 -18.91 6.50
C PHE A 80 12.66 -19.32 6.60
N LEU A 81 12.25 -20.40 5.92
CA LEU A 81 10.90 -20.93 5.99
C LEU A 81 10.58 -21.47 7.38
N ARG A 82 11.46 -22.30 7.96
CA ARG A 82 11.27 -22.85 9.32
C ARG A 82 11.32 -21.78 10.39
N GLY A 83 12.23 -20.82 10.26
CA GLY A 83 12.34 -19.69 11.19
C GLY A 83 11.23 -18.64 11.04
N ASN A 84 10.32 -18.78 10.06
CA ASN A 84 9.28 -17.80 9.73
C ASN A 84 9.81 -16.38 9.47
N LEU A 85 10.99 -16.27 8.83
CA LEU A 85 11.61 -14.97 8.51
C LEU A 85 10.99 -14.36 7.24
N ILE A 86 10.18 -13.32 7.41
CA ILE A 86 9.56 -12.57 6.31
C ILE A 86 10.60 -11.65 5.64
N GLU A 87 11.31 -10.82 6.41
CA GLU A 87 12.36 -9.91 5.92
C GLU A 87 13.71 -10.62 5.77
N ARG A 88 13.70 -11.82 5.15
CA ARG A 88 14.86 -12.72 5.03
C ARG A 88 16.07 -12.14 4.32
N ASP A 89 15.90 -11.10 3.50
CA ASP A 89 16.98 -10.51 2.71
C ASP A 89 18.05 -9.84 3.57
N TYR A 90 17.74 -9.47 4.82
CA TYR A 90 18.72 -8.93 5.78
C TYR A 90 19.66 -9.99 6.36
N PHE A 91 19.35 -11.28 6.20
CA PHE A 91 20.02 -12.38 6.87
C PHE A 91 20.82 -13.25 5.89
N GLY A 92 21.80 -13.97 6.43
CA GLY A 92 22.54 -14.98 5.70
C GLY A 92 23.05 -16.08 6.62
N LEU A 93 23.57 -17.14 6.00
CA LEU A 93 24.27 -18.20 6.72
C LEU A 93 25.78 -18.01 6.56
N GLU A 94 26.50 -18.00 7.66
CA GLU A 94 27.97 -18.01 7.68
C GLU A 94 28.51 -19.32 8.26
N PHE A 95 29.69 -19.71 7.79
CA PHE A 95 30.41 -20.88 8.29
C PHE A 95 31.90 -20.58 8.36
N GLN A 96 32.65 -21.33 9.16
CA GLN A 96 34.10 -21.19 9.25
C GLN A 96 34.80 -21.96 8.13
N ASN A 97 35.67 -21.28 7.39
CA ASN A 97 36.51 -21.91 6.38
C ASN A 97 37.75 -22.59 7.01
N MET A 98 38.61 -23.22 6.20
CA MET A 98 39.85 -23.90 6.67
C MET A 98 40.84 -22.96 7.39
N GLN A 99 40.69 -21.65 7.26
CA GLN A 99 41.52 -20.62 7.87
C GLN A 99 40.85 -20.00 9.11
N MET A 100 39.78 -20.64 9.62
CA MET A 100 38.96 -20.17 10.74
C MET A 100 38.31 -18.80 10.53
N ASN A 101 38.17 -18.36 9.28
CA ASN A 101 37.47 -17.13 8.95
C ASN A 101 35.99 -17.43 8.71
N TRP A 102 35.12 -16.58 9.23
CA TRP A 102 33.70 -16.57 8.90
C TRP A 102 33.48 -16.15 7.45
N VAL A 103 32.81 -17.00 6.68
CA VAL A 103 32.50 -16.77 5.27
C VAL A 103 31.03 -17.06 5.02
N TRP A 104 30.38 -16.20 4.25
CA TRP A 104 29.00 -16.38 3.84
C TRP A 104 28.83 -17.59 2.90
N LEU A 105 27.78 -18.38 3.13
CA LEU A 105 27.32 -19.40 2.21
C LEU A 105 26.83 -18.75 0.91
N GLU A 106 27.40 -19.14 -0.22
CA GLU A 106 27.00 -18.58 -1.52
C GLU A 106 25.76 -19.30 -2.05
N PRO A 107 24.67 -18.59 -2.40
CA PRO A 107 23.42 -19.23 -2.78
C PRO A 107 23.51 -20.06 -4.07
N THR A 108 24.33 -19.61 -5.03
CA THR A 108 24.40 -20.19 -6.39
C THR A 108 25.35 -21.38 -6.52
N LYS A 109 26.08 -21.74 -5.45
CA LYS A 109 27.07 -22.82 -5.49
C LYS A 109 26.60 -24.03 -4.69
N PRO A 110 26.90 -25.27 -5.14
CA PRO A 110 26.65 -26.47 -4.35
C PRO A 110 27.33 -26.41 -2.98
N ILE A 111 26.63 -26.78 -1.91
CA ILE A 111 27.14 -26.69 -0.53
C ILE A 111 28.43 -27.53 -0.39
N MET A 112 28.43 -28.75 -0.95
CA MET A 112 29.59 -29.66 -0.98
C MET A 112 30.82 -29.09 -1.70
N ARG A 113 30.65 -28.10 -2.59
CA ARG A 113 31.77 -27.42 -3.26
C ARG A 113 32.31 -26.22 -2.48
N GLN A 114 31.57 -25.77 -1.47
CA GLN A 114 31.94 -24.63 -0.62
C GLN A 114 32.50 -25.09 0.72
N VAL A 115 32.03 -26.24 1.23
CA VAL A 115 32.34 -26.74 2.57
C VAL A 115 32.87 -28.17 2.47
N ARG A 116 34.07 -28.42 3.04
CA ARG A 116 34.78 -29.70 2.91
C ARG A 116 34.06 -30.87 3.59
N ARG A 117 33.32 -30.60 4.67
CA ARG A 117 32.52 -31.57 5.45
C ARG A 117 31.26 -30.89 6.02
N PRO A 118 30.21 -30.65 5.21
CA PRO A 118 29.09 -29.83 5.65
C PRO A 118 28.33 -30.40 6.85
N ALA A 119 28.24 -31.73 6.98
CA ALA A 119 27.60 -32.37 8.14
C ALA A 119 28.32 -32.09 9.48
N ASN A 120 29.62 -31.78 9.42
CA ASN A 120 30.45 -31.50 10.61
C ASN A 120 30.73 -30.00 10.76
N THR A 121 30.13 -29.16 9.92
CA THR A 121 30.34 -27.72 9.94
C THR A 121 29.11 -27.06 10.55
N LEU A 122 29.33 -26.19 11.54
CA LEU A 122 28.26 -25.38 12.10
C LEU A 122 28.01 -24.18 11.19
N PHE A 123 26.80 -24.08 10.65
CA PHE A 123 26.31 -22.89 9.99
C PHE A 123 25.63 -22.00 11.02
N ARG A 124 25.83 -20.68 10.94
CA ARG A 124 25.18 -19.72 11.82
C ARG A 124 24.32 -18.77 11.01
N LEU A 125 23.08 -18.57 11.46
CA LEU A 125 22.26 -17.45 11.01
C LEU A 125 22.84 -16.17 11.59
N SER A 126 23.12 -15.20 10.71
CA SER A 126 23.67 -13.90 11.09
C SER A 126 23.05 -12.80 10.24
N VAL A 127 22.93 -11.60 10.82
CA VAL A 127 22.53 -10.40 10.08
C VAL A 127 23.64 -10.03 9.12
N LYS A 128 23.27 -9.89 7.84
CA LYS A 128 24.17 -9.58 6.75
C LYS A 128 24.12 -8.11 6.36
N PHE A 129 22.94 -7.48 6.37
CA PHE A 129 22.78 -6.08 6.00
C PHE A 129 22.19 -5.30 7.18
N PHE A 130 22.92 -4.27 7.64
CA PHE A 130 22.49 -3.45 8.77
C PHE A 130 21.89 -2.13 8.25
N PRO A 131 20.57 -1.89 8.44
CA PRO A 131 19.95 -0.64 8.03
C PRO A 131 20.40 0.53 8.92
N PRO A 132 20.46 1.76 8.38
CA PRO A 132 20.77 2.97 9.16
C PRO A 132 19.76 3.29 10.24
N ASP A 133 18.49 2.94 9.99
CA ASP A 133 17.35 3.27 10.82
C ASP A 133 16.60 1.99 11.17
N PRO A 134 16.52 1.61 12.46
CA PRO A 134 15.74 0.47 12.94
C PRO A 134 14.26 0.53 12.54
N GLY A 135 13.70 1.72 12.28
CA GLY A 135 12.35 1.90 11.77
C GLY A 135 12.12 1.38 10.34
N GLN A 136 13.19 1.06 9.60
CA GLN A 136 13.08 0.39 8.30
C GLN A 136 12.68 -1.08 8.42
N LEU A 137 12.95 -1.71 9.58
CA LEU A 137 12.55 -3.08 9.87
C LEU A 137 11.06 -3.11 10.21
N GLN A 138 10.25 -3.69 9.32
CA GLN A 138 8.79 -3.64 9.43
C GLN A 138 8.29 -4.59 10.52
N GLU A 139 8.91 -5.75 10.65
CA GLU A 139 8.48 -6.79 11.58
C GLU A 139 9.13 -6.63 12.95
N GLU A 140 8.34 -6.80 14.00
CA GLU A 140 8.83 -6.85 15.38
C GLU A 140 9.79 -8.02 15.58
N TYR A 141 9.49 -9.17 14.98
CA TYR A 141 10.36 -10.35 15.04
C TYR A 141 11.72 -10.11 14.36
N THR A 142 11.77 -9.36 13.25
CA THR A 142 13.04 -8.96 12.64
C THR A 142 13.84 -8.07 13.58
N ARG A 143 13.20 -7.11 14.26
CA ARG A 143 13.86 -6.25 15.26
C ARG A 143 14.42 -7.07 16.44
N TYR A 144 13.69 -8.07 16.91
CA TYR A 144 14.18 -9.01 17.93
C TYR A 144 15.41 -9.81 17.44
N LEU A 145 15.39 -10.36 16.22
CA LEU A 145 16.56 -11.05 15.68
C LEU A 145 17.78 -10.12 15.54
N PHE A 146 17.56 -8.85 15.20
CA PHE A 146 18.62 -7.84 15.21
C PHE A 146 19.12 -7.51 16.62
N SER A 147 18.25 -7.48 17.65
CA SER A 147 18.68 -7.27 19.04
C SER A 147 19.53 -8.45 19.54
N LEU A 148 19.17 -9.68 19.16
CA LEU A 148 20.01 -10.88 19.38
C LEU A 148 21.35 -10.82 18.66
N GLN A 149 21.39 -10.28 17.43
CA GLN A 149 22.67 -10.02 16.76
C GLN A 149 23.51 -9.00 17.52
N MET A 150 22.91 -7.96 18.10
CA MET A 150 23.64 -7.00 18.95
C MET A 150 24.17 -7.66 20.23
N LYS A 151 23.40 -8.54 20.87
CA LYS A 151 23.87 -9.37 21.98
C LYS A 151 25.10 -10.18 21.59
N ARG A 152 25.07 -10.88 20.45
CA ARG A 152 26.22 -11.64 19.94
C ARG A 152 27.43 -10.74 19.65
N ASP A 153 27.21 -9.59 19.01
CA ASP A 153 28.29 -8.67 18.67
C ASP A 153 28.93 -8.02 19.91
N LEU A 154 28.18 -7.80 20.99
CA LEU A 154 28.72 -7.37 22.29
C LEU A 154 29.57 -8.48 22.94
N MET A 155 29.06 -9.71 23.01
CA MET A 155 29.77 -10.85 23.59
C MET A 155 31.08 -11.16 22.86
N GLU A 156 31.06 -11.11 21.53
CA GLU A 156 32.24 -11.36 20.71
C GLU A 156 33.17 -10.14 20.59
N SER A 157 32.90 -9.05 21.33
CA SER A 157 33.67 -7.80 21.29
C SER A 157 33.77 -7.18 19.89
N ARG A 158 32.76 -7.40 19.04
CA ARG A 158 32.61 -6.78 17.71
C ARG A 158 31.98 -5.39 17.80
N LEU A 159 31.05 -5.19 18.73
CA LEU A 159 30.45 -3.89 19.02
C LEU A 159 31.16 -3.25 20.21
N ILE A 160 32.10 -2.35 19.92
CA ILE A 160 32.91 -1.69 20.96
C ILE A 160 32.13 -0.51 21.53
N CYS A 161 31.97 -0.48 22.84
CA CYS A 161 31.31 0.59 23.57
C CYS A 161 31.91 0.79 24.97
N THR A 162 31.54 1.89 25.63
CA THR A 162 31.92 2.14 27.02
C THR A 162 31.21 1.16 27.97
N GLU A 163 31.74 0.96 29.18
CA GLU A 163 31.10 0.12 30.20
C GLU A 163 29.66 0.57 30.50
N ASN A 164 29.41 1.88 30.58
CA ASN A 164 28.08 2.46 30.79
C ASN A 164 27.11 2.15 29.63
N THR A 165 27.57 2.30 28.39
CA THR A 165 26.73 2.00 27.22
C THR A 165 26.46 0.50 27.11
N GLY A 166 27.46 -0.33 27.41
CA GLY A 166 27.31 -1.78 27.45
C GLY A 166 26.31 -2.21 28.52
N ALA A 167 26.37 -1.62 29.72
CA ALA A 167 25.41 -1.88 30.80
C ALA A 167 23.98 -1.48 30.41
N LEU A 168 23.80 -0.37 29.69
CA LEU A 168 22.49 0.07 29.19
C LEU A 168 21.93 -0.84 28.09
N LEU A 169 22.77 -1.28 27.15
CA LEU A 169 22.37 -2.27 26.14
C LEU A 169 21.99 -3.61 26.81
N ALA A 170 22.78 -4.03 27.79
CA ALA A 170 22.50 -5.23 28.57
C ALA A 170 21.21 -5.12 29.39
N SER A 171 20.90 -3.98 30.02
CA SER A 171 19.66 -3.84 30.77
C SER A 171 18.41 -3.87 29.88
N HIS A 172 18.49 -3.35 28.65
CA HIS A 172 17.43 -3.55 27.66
C HIS A 172 17.33 -4.99 27.15
N LEU A 173 18.46 -5.71 27.02
CA LEU A 173 18.45 -7.14 26.69
C LEU A 173 17.77 -7.96 27.79
N VAL A 174 18.01 -7.62 29.07
CA VAL A 174 17.31 -8.24 30.21
C VAL A 174 15.81 -7.95 30.14
N GLN A 175 15.39 -6.69 29.98
CA GLN A 175 13.97 -6.32 29.80
C GLN A 175 13.32 -7.06 28.63
N SER A 176 14.06 -7.29 27.54
CA SER A 176 13.57 -8.06 26.40
C SER A 176 13.37 -9.54 26.78
N GLU A 177 14.36 -10.18 27.40
CA GLU A 177 14.35 -11.63 27.63
C GLU A 177 13.47 -12.07 28.81
N ILE A 178 13.48 -11.33 29.93
CA ILE A 178 12.80 -11.75 31.18
C ILE A 178 11.65 -10.84 31.62
N GLY A 179 11.43 -9.69 30.95
CA GLY A 179 10.38 -8.74 31.30
C GLY A 179 10.80 -7.76 32.40
N ASP A 180 9.82 -7.19 33.11
CA ASP A 180 10.06 -6.17 34.14
C ASP A 180 11.00 -6.64 35.26
N TYR A 181 11.78 -5.70 35.80
CA TYR A 181 12.76 -5.92 36.86
C TYR A 181 12.19 -6.68 38.07
N ASP A 182 12.88 -7.76 38.43
CA ASP A 182 12.67 -8.57 39.63
C ASP A 182 14.03 -9.01 40.17
N ASP A 183 14.38 -8.56 41.38
CA ASP A 183 15.74 -8.69 41.92
C ASP A 183 16.27 -10.13 41.94
N ALA A 184 15.41 -11.12 42.21
CA ALA A 184 15.76 -12.53 42.20
C ALA A 184 15.93 -13.07 40.77
N ALA A 185 14.96 -12.83 39.88
CA ALA A 185 15.00 -13.30 38.50
C ALA A 185 16.14 -12.65 37.69
N ASP A 186 16.40 -11.37 37.89
CA ASP A 186 17.53 -10.63 37.33
C ASP A 186 18.87 -11.25 37.75
N GLY A 187 19.03 -11.49 39.06
CA GLY A 187 20.23 -12.11 39.61
C GLY A 187 20.46 -13.52 39.05
N ASP A 188 19.41 -14.34 38.95
CA ASP A 188 19.47 -15.68 38.36
C ASP A 188 19.80 -15.65 36.87
N PHE A 189 19.17 -14.75 36.12
CA PHE A 189 19.40 -14.58 34.68
C PHE A 189 20.84 -14.13 34.40
N LEU A 190 21.34 -13.11 35.12
CA LEU A 190 22.71 -12.62 34.94
C LEU A 190 23.77 -13.60 35.44
N ARG A 191 23.44 -14.54 36.33
CA ARG A 191 24.34 -15.67 36.66
C ARG A 191 24.40 -16.71 35.54
N THR A 192 23.27 -16.99 34.90
CA THR A 192 23.14 -18.08 33.92
C THR A 192 23.49 -17.64 32.49
N SER A 193 23.24 -16.37 32.16
CA SER A 193 23.39 -15.79 30.82
C SER A 193 24.46 -14.69 30.84
N LYS A 194 25.58 -14.92 30.14
CA LYS A 194 26.62 -13.90 29.93
C LYS A 194 26.24 -13.04 28.72
N LEU A 195 25.90 -11.77 28.95
CA LEU A 195 25.60 -10.75 27.93
C LEU A 195 26.83 -9.91 27.55
N LEU A 196 27.76 -9.71 28.48
CA LEU A 196 28.98 -8.90 28.29
C LEU A 196 30.23 -9.67 28.74
N PRO A 197 31.39 -9.47 28.08
CA PRO A 197 32.66 -10.08 28.52
C PRO A 197 33.08 -9.66 29.94
N TYR A 198 32.72 -8.44 30.35
CA TYR A 198 33.04 -7.83 31.64
C TYR A 198 31.82 -7.69 32.55
N GLN A 199 30.78 -8.52 32.35
CA GLN A 199 29.50 -8.44 33.05
C GLN A 199 29.62 -8.31 34.57
N GLU A 200 30.54 -9.06 35.20
CA GLU A 200 30.77 -9.06 36.65
C GLU A 200 31.11 -7.67 37.20
N LYS A 201 31.77 -6.80 36.41
CA LYS A 201 32.12 -5.43 36.81
C LYS A 201 30.96 -4.45 36.74
N VAL A 202 29.97 -4.72 35.89
CA VAL A 202 28.86 -3.82 35.58
C VAL A 202 27.50 -4.38 36.01
N GLN A 203 27.48 -5.52 36.70
CA GLN A 203 26.26 -6.25 37.04
C GLN A 203 25.29 -5.40 37.87
N GLU A 204 25.77 -4.75 38.94
CA GLU A 204 24.95 -3.83 39.75
C GLU A 204 24.37 -2.69 38.90
N ARG A 205 25.16 -2.18 37.95
CA ARG A 205 24.73 -1.11 37.05
C ARG A 205 23.67 -1.57 36.06
N ILE A 206 23.75 -2.80 35.56
CA ILE A 206 22.73 -3.41 34.70
C ILE A 206 21.39 -3.48 35.45
N MET A 207 21.41 -3.99 36.69
CA MET A 207 20.22 -4.11 37.53
C MET A 207 19.61 -2.74 37.85
N GLU A 208 20.44 -1.74 38.18
CA GLU A 208 19.97 -0.37 38.45
C GLU A 208 19.28 0.26 37.22
N LEU A 209 19.82 0.03 36.02
CA LEU A 209 19.22 0.53 34.78
C LEU A 209 17.94 -0.23 34.42
N HIS A 210 17.91 -1.55 34.60
CA HIS A 210 16.74 -2.36 34.32
C HIS A 210 15.53 -1.92 35.15
N ARG A 211 15.74 -1.58 36.43
CA ARG A 211 14.70 -1.02 37.30
C ARG A 211 14.03 0.25 36.75
N ARG A 212 14.69 0.99 35.86
CA ARG A 212 14.15 2.21 35.24
C ARG A 212 13.30 1.93 34.01
N HIS A 213 13.26 0.68 33.53
CA HIS A 213 12.52 0.27 32.33
C HIS A 213 11.13 -0.30 32.66
N LEU A 214 10.66 -0.16 33.90
CA LEU A 214 9.41 -0.75 34.37
C LEU A 214 8.21 -0.34 33.50
N GLY A 215 7.48 -1.34 33.01
CA GLY A 215 6.33 -1.17 32.11
C GLY A 215 6.71 -1.05 30.63
N GLN A 216 8.00 -1.10 30.27
CA GLN A 216 8.45 -1.13 28.89
C GLN A 216 8.25 -2.54 28.30
N THR A 217 7.65 -2.61 27.12
CA THR A 217 7.45 -3.91 26.47
C THR A 217 8.77 -4.47 25.90
N PRO A 218 8.95 -5.80 25.86
CA PRO A 218 9.77 -6.53 24.89
C PRO A 218 10.15 -5.79 23.59
N ALA A 219 9.13 -5.46 22.79
CA ALA A 219 9.25 -4.86 21.48
C ALA A 219 9.88 -3.46 21.53
N GLU A 220 9.49 -2.67 22.53
CA GLU A 220 10.05 -1.34 22.77
C GLU A 220 11.51 -1.46 23.21
N SER A 221 11.84 -2.45 24.03
CA SER A 221 13.22 -2.70 24.47
C SER A 221 14.12 -3.12 23.30
N ASP A 222 13.64 -4.04 22.44
CA ASP A 222 14.34 -4.43 21.22
C ASP A 222 14.59 -3.22 20.29
N PHE A 223 13.61 -2.34 20.16
CA PHE A 223 13.79 -1.09 19.40
C PHE A 223 14.84 -0.17 20.05
N GLN A 224 14.82 0.01 21.38
CA GLN A 224 15.82 0.83 22.08
C GLN A 224 17.24 0.27 21.93
N ILE A 225 17.43 -1.05 21.97
CA ILE A 225 18.73 -1.70 21.72
C ILE A 225 19.29 -1.24 20.38
N LEU A 226 18.46 -1.29 19.32
CA LEU A 226 18.89 -0.89 17.97
C LEU A 226 19.12 0.62 17.86
N GLU A 227 18.31 1.45 18.53
CA GLU A 227 18.47 2.91 18.57
C GLU A 227 19.76 3.36 19.28
N ILE A 228 20.17 2.63 20.33
CA ILE A 228 21.44 2.87 21.00
C ILE A 228 22.58 2.33 20.15
N ALA A 229 22.46 1.10 19.65
CA ALA A 229 23.51 0.44 18.89
C ALA A 229 23.88 1.21 17.62
N ARG A 230 22.90 1.74 16.85
CA ARG A 230 23.18 2.48 15.61
C ARG A 230 24.03 3.75 15.80
N LYS A 231 24.09 4.29 17.02
CA LYS A 231 24.90 5.47 17.36
C LYS A 231 26.37 5.11 17.61
N LEU A 232 26.67 3.82 17.80
CA LEU A 232 28.02 3.32 17.99
C LEU A 232 28.73 3.21 16.64
N GLU A 233 30.01 3.60 16.62
CA GLU A 233 30.82 3.61 15.40
C GLU A 233 31.00 2.21 14.78
N MET A 234 30.96 1.18 15.62
CA MET A 234 31.16 -0.22 15.24
C MET A 234 29.87 -0.95 14.84
N TYR A 235 28.73 -0.24 14.78
CA TYR A 235 27.45 -0.84 14.40
C TYR A 235 27.46 -1.44 12.99
N GLY A 236 27.22 -2.75 12.89
CA GLY A 236 27.22 -3.48 11.63
C GLY A 236 28.58 -3.53 10.91
N VAL A 237 29.67 -3.12 11.58
CA VAL A 237 31.01 -3.10 10.99
C VAL A 237 31.61 -4.50 10.97
N ARG A 238 32.14 -4.91 9.82
CA ARG A 238 32.90 -6.14 9.62
C ARG A 238 34.22 -5.82 8.94
N PHE A 239 35.33 -6.04 9.64
CA PHE A 239 36.66 -5.65 9.17
C PHE A 239 37.23 -6.61 8.14
N HIS A 240 37.84 -6.01 7.12
CA HIS A 240 38.66 -6.67 6.11
C HIS A 240 40.05 -6.03 6.11
N PRO A 241 41.08 -6.72 6.66
CA PRO A 241 42.43 -6.18 6.74
C PRO A 241 43.01 -5.82 5.36
N ALA A 242 43.59 -4.63 5.27
CA ALA A 242 44.25 -4.11 4.08
C ALA A 242 45.43 -3.21 4.44
N ALA A 243 46.16 -2.76 3.43
CA ALA A 243 47.14 -1.68 3.55
C ALA A 243 46.82 -0.59 2.51
N ASP A 244 47.11 0.66 2.84
CA ASP A 244 47.04 1.76 1.88
C ASP A 244 48.24 1.76 0.91
N ARG A 245 48.45 2.85 0.18
CA ARG A 245 49.57 3.00 -0.76
C ARG A 245 50.92 3.19 -0.07
N GLU A 246 50.90 3.68 1.16
CA GLU A 246 52.09 3.95 1.97
C GLU A 246 52.52 2.72 2.80
N GLY A 247 51.67 1.68 2.83
CA GLY A 247 51.92 0.43 3.54
C GLY A 247 51.33 0.42 4.96
N SER A 248 50.57 1.45 5.34
CA SER A 248 49.92 1.54 6.65
C SER A 248 48.84 0.48 6.77
N LYS A 249 48.86 -0.27 7.88
CA LYS A 249 47.84 -1.30 8.17
C LYS A 249 46.51 -0.63 8.51
N ILE A 250 45.49 -0.94 7.72
CA ILE A 250 44.13 -0.41 7.84
C ILE A 250 43.10 -1.55 7.75
N ASN A 251 41.87 -1.28 8.14
CA ASN A 251 40.75 -2.18 7.93
C ASN A 251 39.72 -1.52 7.02
N LEU A 252 39.24 -2.26 6.03
CA LEU A 252 38.13 -1.85 5.18
C LEU A 252 36.83 -2.46 5.73
N ALA A 253 35.74 -1.71 5.67
CA ALA A 253 34.40 -2.20 5.99
C ALA A 253 33.40 -1.66 4.97
N VAL A 254 32.26 -2.35 4.82
CA VAL A 254 31.19 -1.96 3.91
C VAL A 254 29.95 -1.65 4.71
N ALA A 255 29.33 -0.49 4.46
CA ALA A 255 28.13 -0.03 5.15
C ALA A 255 27.08 0.49 4.14
N HIS A 256 25.88 0.79 4.65
CA HIS A 256 24.78 1.34 3.82
C HIS A 256 25.16 2.66 3.11
N LEU A 257 26.01 3.51 3.71
CA LEU A 257 26.48 4.76 3.09
C LEU A 257 27.58 4.59 2.06
N GLY A 258 28.42 3.55 2.18
CA GLY A 258 29.65 3.46 1.39
C GLY A 258 30.67 2.46 1.91
N LEU A 259 31.88 2.54 1.37
CA LEU A 259 33.06 1.85 1.93
C LEU A 259 33.69 2.73 3.00
N GLN A 260 33.97 2.14 4.16
CA GLN A 260 34.62 2.80 5.28
C GLN A 260 36.05 2.27 5.43
N VAL A 261 36.96 3.17 5.81
CA VAL A 261 38.34 2.84 6.11
C VAL A 261 38.59 3.14 7.57
N PHE A 262 39.23 2.22 8.27
CA PHE A 262 39.54 2.28 9.69
C PHE A 262 41.04 2.09 9.91
N GLN A 263 41.58 2.78 10.91
CA GLN A 263 42.89 2.51 11.46
C GLN A 263 42.70 2.09 12.92
N GLY A 264 43.03 0.83 13.23
CA GLY A 264 42.53 0.20 14.45
C GLY A 264 41.00 0.14 14.44
N ASN A 265 40.36 0.76 15.44
CA ASN A 265 38.90 0.85 15.57
C ASN A 265 38.35 2.25 15.25
N THR A 266 39.20 3.19 14.84
CA THR A 266 38.80 4.57 14.50
C THR A 266 38.57 4.70 13.01
N LYS A 267 37.40 5.19 12.59
CA LYS A 267 37.09 5.41 11.18
C LYS A 267 37.83 6.64 10.66
N ILE A 268 38.71 6.43 9.69
CA ILE A 268 39.50 7.50 9.07
C ILE A 268 38.81 8.11 7.84
N ASN A 269 38.02 7.33 7.09
CA ASN A 269 37.37 7.84 5.89
C ASN A 269 36.10 7.03 5.54
N THR A 270 35.20 7.66 4.76
CA THR A 270 34.03 7.02 4.16
C THR A 270 33.89 7.43 2.69
N PHE A 271 34.05 6.48 1.78
CA PHE A 271 33.78 6.63 0.37
C PHE A 271 32.29 6.35 0.11
N ASN A 272 31.50 7.42 0.02
CA ASN A 272 30.07 7.32 -0.25
C ASN A 272 29.83 6.61 -1.59
N TRP A 273 28.83 5.72 -1.64
CA TRP A 273 28.42 5.05 -2.87
C TRP A 273 28.21 6.01 -4.04
N SER A 274 27.67 7.22 -3.82
CA SER A 274 27.46 8.22 -4.89
C SER A 274 28.75 8.75 -5.51
N LYS A 275 29.87 8.73 -4.76
CA LYS A 275 31.18 9.20 -5.23
C LYS A 275 31.96 8.11 -5.95
N ILE A 276 31.55 6.85 -5.83
CA ILE A 276 32.24 5.69 -6.42
C ILE A 276 31.68 5.43 -7.81
N ARG A 277 32.51 5.64 -8.84
CA ARG A 277 32.20 5.32 -10.24
C ARG A 277 32.34 3.82 -10.53
N LYS A 278 33.37 3.18 -9.98
CA LYS A 278 33.65 1.76 -10.23
C LYS A 278 34.48 1.13 -9.13
N LEU A 279 34.08 -0.07 -8.71
CA LEU A 279 34.90 -0.97 -7.91
C LEU A 279 35.50 -2.06 -8.80
N SER A 280 36.79 -2.32 -8.61
CA SER A 280 37.49 -3.40 -9.31
C SER A 280 38.62 -3.94 -8.44
N PHE A 281 39.16 -5.09 -8.81
CA PHE A 281 40.36 -5.60 -8.18
C PHE A 281 41.29 -6.23 -9.21
N LYS A 282 42.60 -6.22 -8.91
CA LYS A 282 43.64 -6.86 -9.72
C LYS A 282 44.64 -7.54 -8.80
N ARG A 283 44.77 -8.87 -8.89
CA ARG A 283 45.57 -9.66 -7.95
C ARG A 283 45.10 -9.39 -6.51
N LYS A 284 45.99 -8.91 -5.63
CA LYS A 284 45.70 -8.54 -4.24
C LYS A 284 45.35 -7.05 -4.05
N ARG A 285 45.17 -6.29 -5.13
CA ARG A 285 44.90 -4.85 -5.10
C ARG A 285 43.42 -4.58 -5.33
N PHE A 286 42.77 -3.96 -4.37
CA PHE A 286 41.40 -3.45 -4.47
C PHE A 286 41.44 -1.99 -4.94
N LEU A 287 40.64 -1.66 -5.95
CA LEU A 287 40.69 -0.39 -6.68
C LEU A 287 39.34 0.30 -6.67
N ILE A 288 39.30 1.53 -6.17
CA ILE A 288 38.10 2.39 -6.15
C ILE A 288 38.31 3.52 -7.13
N LYS A 289 37.51 3.61 -8.19
CA LYS A 289 37.47 4.77 -9.08
C LYS A 289 36.40 5.74 -8.65
N LEU A 290 36.74 7.01 -8.48
CA LEU A 290 35.82 8.07 -8.10
C LEU A 290 35.31 8.85 -9.33
N TYR A 291 34.24 9.62 -9.17
CA TYR A 291 33.78 10.56 -10.21
C TYR A 291 34.70 11.79 -10.27
N PRO A 292 34.99 12.37 -11.46
CA PRO A 292 35.99 13.44 -11.63
C PRO A 292 35.66 14.84 -11.08
N GLU A 293 34.65 14.99 -10.22
CA GLU A 293 34.26 16.29 -9.67
C GLU A 293 34.39 16.27 -8.15
N VAL A 294 35.19 17.21 -7.63
CA VAL A 294 35.47 17.62 -6.23
C VAL A 294 36.98 17.49 -5.89
N HIS A 295 37.75 18.45 -6.45
CA HIS A 295 39.12 18.92 -6.10
C HIS A 295 40.37 18.18 -6.64
N GLY A 296 41.13 18.93 -7.47
CA GLY A 296 42.59 18.84 -7.62
C GLY A 296 43.14 17.77 -8.57
N PRO A 297 44.39 17.91 -9.07
CA PRO A 297 44.97 17.06 -10.12
C PRO A 297 45.45 15.68 -9.62
N HIS A 298 44.89 15.15 -8.54
CA HIS A 298 45.40 13.95 -7.89
C HIS A 298 44.36 12.83 -7.73
N GLN A 299 44.49 11.86 -8.63
CA GLN A 299 44.11 10.44 -8.55
C GLN A 299 42.62 10.07 -8.52
N ASP A 300 42.05 9.93 -9.72
CA ASP A 300 40.74 9.30 -10.00
C ASP A 300 40.58 7.86 -9.47
N THR A 301 41.67 7.21 -9.05
CA THR A 301 41.68 5.81 -8.60
C THR A 301 42.47 5.65 -7.31
N LEU A 302 41.82 5.13 -6.27
CA LEU A 302 42.41 4.73 -5.00
C LEU A 302 42.77 3.23 -5.04
N GLU A 303 43.84 2.86 -4.32
CA GLU A 303 44.33 1.47 -4.27
C GLU A 303 44.56 1.02 -2.83
N PHE A 304 44.06 -0.17 -2.50
CA PHE A 304 44.25 -0.84 -1.22
C PHE A 304 44.80 -2.26 -1.43
N LEU A 305 45.79 -2.66 -0.65
CA LEU A 305 46.44 -3.96 -0.73
C LEU A 305 45.86 -4.93 0.29
N MET A 306 45.26 -6.04 -0.15
CA MET A 306 44.71 -7.07 0.73
C MET A 306 45.68 -8.26 0.85
N ALA A 307 45.45 -9.18 1.80
CA ALA A 307 46.39 -10.28 2.05
C ALA A 307 46.49 -11.27 0.86
N SER A 308 45.38 -11.49 0.14
CA SER A 308 45.34 -12.41 -1.00
C SER A 308 44.37 -11.97 -2.09
N ARG A 309 44.49 -12.58 -3.28
CA ARG A 309 43.53 -12.39 -4.38
C ARG A 309 42.11 -12.78 -3.97
N ASP A 310 41.97 -13.84 -3.17
CA ASP A 310 40.66 -14.37 -2.80
C ASP A 310 39.99 -13.51 -1.74
N GLN A 311 40.72 -12.98 -0.76
CA GLN A 311 40.18 -11.98 0.17
C GLN A 311 39.74 -10.72 -0.56
N CYS A 312 40.53 -10.27 -1.55
CA CYS A 312 40.18 -9.13 -2.39
C CYS A 312 38.91 -9.37 -3.22
N LYS A 313 38.76 -10.57 -3.78
CA LYS A 313 37.57 -10.99 -4.50
C LYS A 313 36.34 -11.08 -3.59
N ILE A 314 36.49 -11.62 -2.38
CA ILE A 314 35.41 -11.71 -1.38
C ILE A 314 34.96 -10.31 -0.98
N PHE A 315 35.90 -9.43 -0.64
CA PHE A 315 35.58 -8.05 -0.27
C PHE A 315 34.89 -7.29 -1.41
N TRP A 316 35.39 -7.44 -2.65
CA TRP A 316 34.73 -6.88 -3.83
C TRP A 316 33.30 -7.39 -4.00
N LYS A 317 33.05 -8.69 -3.77
CA LYS A 317 31.69 -9.24 -3.80
C LYS A 317 30.80 -8.63 -2.73
N ILE A 318 31.29 -8.53 -1.49
CA ILE A 318 30.55 -7.90 -0.39
C ILE A 318 30.18 -6.46 -0.76
N CYS A 319 31.11 -5.69 -1.35
CA CYS A 319 30.82 -4.35 -1.82
C CYS A 319 29.73 -4.32 -2.90
N VAL A 320 29.78 -5.25 -3.86
CA VAL A 320 28.76 -5.38 -4.90
C VAL A 320 27.42 -5.77 -4.29
N GLU A 321 27.38 -6.69 -3.33
CA GLU A 321 26.17 -7.13 -2.65
C GLU A 321 25.53 -6.00 -1.83
N TYR A 322 26.31 -5.27 -1.03
CA TYR A 322 25.81 -4.10 -0.28
C TYR A 322 25.34 -2.98 -1.21
N HIS A 323 26.11 -2.68 -2.25
CA HIS A 323 25.68 -1.72 -3.26
C HIS A 323 24.40 -2.20 -3.95
N SER A 324 24.27 -3.48 -4.26
CA SER A 324 23.05 -4.03 -4.86
C SER A 324 21.87 -3.90 -3.91
N PHE A 325 22.03 -4.34 -2.66
CA PHE A 325 20.99 -4.35 -1.63
C PHE A 325 20.49 -2.94 -1.29
N PHE A 326 21.41 -1.99 -1.02
CA PHE A 326 21.04 -0.63 -0.62
C PHE A 326 20.83 0.35 -1.80
N ARG A 327 21.26 0.02 -3.03
CA ARG A 327 21.17 0.94 -4.19
C ARG A 327 20.54 0.35 -5.45
N MET A 328 20.71 -0.94 -5.78
CA MET A 328 20.17 -1.54 -7.01
C MET A 328 18.90 -2.33 -6.75
N PHE A 329 17.75 -1.64 -6.81
CA PHE A 329 16.46 -2.30 -7.05
C PHE A 329 16.17 -2.49 -8.56
N ASP A 330 17.04 -1.97 -9.44
CA ASP A 330 16.93 -2.12 -10.89
C ASP A 330 17.97 -3.11 -11.42
N GLN A 331 17.52 -4.15 -12.13
CA GLN A 331 18.41 -4.86 -13.05
C GLN A 331 18.78 -3.92 -14.20
N PRO A 332 20.05 -3.79 -14.59
CA PRO A 332 20.37 -3.15 -15.86
C PRO A 332 19.85 -4.05 -17.00
N GLN A 333 19.03 -3.48 -17.88
CA GLN A 333 18.57 -4.15 -19.09
C GLN A 333 19.76 -4.78 -19.86
N PRO A 334 19.59 -5.98 -20.44
CA PRO A 334 20.65 -6.66 -21.16
C PRO A 334 21.03 -5.82 -22.39
N LYS A 335 22.17 -5.13 -22.32
CA LYS A 335 22.82 -4.63 -23.53
C LYS A 335 23.12 -5.83 -24.43
N THR A 336 22.59 -5.79 -25.65
CA THR A 336 23.03 -6.64 -26.75
C THR A 336 24.55 -6.57 -26.84
N LYS A 337 25.21 -7.71 -26.61
CA LYS A 337 26.65 -7.81 -26.87
C LYS A 337 26.83 -7.88 -28.37
N ALA A 338 27.54 -6.90 -28.94
CA ALA A 338 28.40 -7.20 -30.07
C ALA A 338 29.49 -8.18 -29.59
N ILE A 339 29.60 -9.31 -30.26
CA ILE A 339 30.65 -10.30 -30.02
C ILE A 339 31.92 -9.80 -30.68
N LEU A 340 32.96 -9.48 -29.89
CA LEU A 340 34.36 -9.87 -30.13
C LEU A 340 35.22 -9.49 -28.89
N PHE A 341 35.83 -10.53 -28.30
CA PHE A 341 36.86 -10.55 -27.26
C PHE A 341 36.93 -9.42 -26.21
N THR A 342 36.42 -9.69 -25.00
CA THR A 342 36.91 -9.01 -23.78
C THR A 342 37.23 -10.05 -22.70
N ARG A 343 38.52 -10.24 -22.46
CA ARG A 343 39.09 -11.08 -21.40
C ARG A 343 38.96 -10.35 -20.06
N GLY A 344 37.78 -10.39 -19.45
CA GLY A 344 37.49 -9.81 -18.14
C GLY A 344 36.32 -10.52 -17.44
N SER A 345 36.41 -10.74 -16.13
CA SER A 345 35.39 -11.44 -15.35
C SER A 345 34.10 -10.62 -15.27
N SER A 346 33.09 -11.00 -16.07
CA SER A 346 31.71 -10.53 -15.96
C SER A 346 30.98 -11.43 -14.95
N PHE A 347 30.53 -10.85 -13.84
CA PHE A 347 29.68 -11.54 -12.85
C PHE A 347 28.23 -11.08 -13.08
N ARG A 348 27.30 -12.04 -13.17
CA ARG A 348 25.87 -11.81 -13.39
C ARG A 348 25.14 -12.40 -12.18
N TYR A 349 24.51 -11.56 -11.39
CA TYR A 349 23.69 -11.98 -10.25
C TYR A 349 22.30 -12.38 -10.76
N ARG A 350 21.83 -13.58 -10.45
CA ARG A 350 20.47 -14.06 -10.74
C ARG A 350 19.87 -14.56 -9.45
N TYR A 351 18.85 -13.89 -8.94
CA TYR A 351 17.82 -14.58 -8.17
C TYR A 351 16.92 -15.30 -9.16
N CYS A 352 16.68 -16.59 -8.92
CA CYS A 352 15.69 -17.36 -9.65
C CYS A 352 14.50 -17.51 -8.70
N ILE A 353 13.43 -16.77 -8.96
CA ILE A 353 12.10 -17.13 -8.45
C ILE A 353 11.64 -18.23 -9.40
N GLN A 354 11.62 -19.48 -8.94
CA GLN A 354 11.00 -20.57 -9.69
C GLN A 354 9.48 -20.38 -9.60
N THR A 355 8.90 -19.77 -10.63
CA THR A 355 7.48 -19.98 -10.96
C THR A 355 7.33 -21.37 -11.55
N VAL A 356 6.54 -22.20 -10.88
CA VAL A 356 6.03 -23.47 -11.43
C VAL A 356 5.07 -23.08 -12.56
N ASN A 357 5.55 -23.15 -13.81
CA ASN A 357 4.73 -23.08 -15.01
C ASN A 357 4.55 -24.51 -15.53
N ALA A 358 3.41 -25.11 -15.23
CA ALA A 358 2.83 -26.17 -16.02
C ALA A 358 1.31 -26.06 -15.91
N GLU A 359 0.65 -26.17 -17.07
CA GLU A 359 -0.81 -26.22 -17.29
C GLU A 359 -1.56 -24.88 -17.39
N ARG A 360 -1.71 -24.41 -18.64
CA ARG A 360 -2.91 -23.69 -19.11
C ARG A 360 -2.96 -23.64 -20.65
N HIS A 361 -3.25 -24.79 -21.25
CA HIS A 361 -3.95 -24.84 -22.53
C HIS A 361 -5.36 -25.36 -22.23
N MET A 362 -6.39 -24.63 -22.69
CA MET A 362 -7.85 -24.88 -22.58
C MET A 362 -8.68 -23.92 -21.70
N LEU A 363 -8.55 -22.60 -21.87
CA LEU A 363 -9.63 -21.65 -21.54
C LEU A 363 -9.73 -20.49 -22.56
N HIS A 364 -9.47 -20.74 -23.84
CA HIS A 364 -9.56 -19.72 -24.90
C HIS A 364 -10.83 -19.83 -25.78
N GLN A 365 -11.89 -20.51 -25.32
CA GLN A 365 -13.13 -20.64 -26.10
C GLN A 365 -14.41 -20.23 -25.37
N VAL A 366 -14.35 -19.80 -24.10
CA VAL A 366 -15.56 -19.35 -23.37
C VAL A 366 -15.67 -17.83 -23.24
N LEU A 367 -14.56 -17.09 -23.35
CA LEU A 367 -14.54 -15.63 -23.18
C LEU A 367 -14.96 -14.84 -24.44
N VAL A 368 -14.87 -15.46 -25.62
CA VAL A 368 -15.19 -14.81 -26.90
C VAL A 368 -16.72 -14.75 -27.14
N PHE A 369 -17.50 -15.63 -26.51
CA PHE A 369 -18.97 -15.63 -26.67
C PHE A 369 -19.69 -14.63 -25.74
N TYR A 370 -19.08 -14.28 -24.59
CA TYR A 370 -19.71 -13.38 -23.61
C TYR A 370 -19.60 -11.90 -24.00
N ILE A 371 -18.55 -11.54 -24.76
CA ILE A 371 -18.32 -10.15 -25.20
C ILE A 371 -19.16 -9.80 -26.44
N TYR A 372 -19.49 -10.77 -27.30
CA TYR A 372 -20.34 -10.53 -28.47
C TYR A 372 -21.83 -10.34 -28.11
N PHE A 373 -22.30 -10.91 -26.99
CA PHE A 373 -23.69 -10.79 -26.53
C PHE A 373 -23.98 -9.45 -25.83
N LEU A 374 -22.98 -8.82 -25.21
CA LEU A 374 -23.14 -7.55 -24.48
C LEU A 374 -23.16 -6.29 -25.37
N ILE A 375 -22.81 -6.41 -26.65
CA ILE A 375 -22.69 -5.25 -27.57
C ILE A 375 -23.99 -5.00 -28.38
N GLN A 376 -24.99 -5.89 -28.32
CA GLN A 376 -26.22 -5.77 -29.13
C GLN A 376 -27.49 -5.39 -28.36
N ASN A 377 -27.45 -5.08 -27.05
CA ASN A 377 -28.67 -4.74 -26.27
C ASN A 377 -28.50 -3.57 -25.28
N SER A 378 -28.09 -2.40 -25.77
CA SER A 378 -28.23 -1.16 -24.99
C SER A 378 -28.36 0.05 -25.91
N SER A 379 -29.54 0.22 -26.51
CA SER A 379 -30.05 1.51 -26.96
C SER A 379 -31.56 1.41 -27.11
N VAL A 380 -32.31 2.14 -26.27
CA VAL A 380 -33.60 2.83 -26.52
C VAL A 380 -34.30 3.14 -25.17
N ASP A 381 -34.89 4.34 -25.14
CA ASP A 381 -35.74 5.01 -24.14
C ASP A 381 -35.05 5.80 -23.01
N GLY A 382 -35.21 7.13 -22.88
CA GLY A 382 -36.10 8.08 -23.55
C GLY A 382 -36.61 9.12 -22.54
N LEU A 383 -36.05 10.34 -22.58
CA LEU A 383 -36.52 11.51 -21.83
C LEU A 383 -37.84 12.06 -22.40
N ARG A 384 -38.81 12.43 -21.54
CA ARG A 384 -39.59 13.68 -21.68
C ARG A 384 -40.52 13.99 -20.49
N SER A 385 -40.38 15.21 -19.97
CA SER A 385 -41.49 16.13 -19.66
C SER A 385 -40.95 17.54 -19.54
N ASN A 386 -41.21 18.40 -20.51
CA ASN A 386 -42.01 19.62 -20.29
C ASN A 386 -42.37 20.27 -21.63
N SER A 387 -43.59 20.79 -21.64
CA SER A 387 -44.34 21.48 -22.69
C SER A 387 -43.58 22.64 -23.35
N TRP A 388 -43.93 23.00 -24.59
CA TRP A 388 -44.53 24.28 -25.00
C TRP A 388 -44.75 24.31 -26.53
N THR A 389 -46.02 24.48 -26.89
CA THR A 389 -46.68 25.04 -28.10
C THR A 389 -45.92 25.30 -29.42
N THR A 390 -46.32 24.53 -30.44
CA THR A 390 -46.76 24.88 -31.83
C THR A 390 -46.20 26.10 -32.58
N SER A 391 -45.63 25.85 -33.77
CA SER A 391 -46.16 26.35 -35.07
C SER A 391 -45.26 25.95 -36.27
N GLY A 392 -45.73 24.99 -37.07
CA GLY A 392 -46.01 25.17 -38.51
C GLY A 392 -44.90 25.25 -39.59
N LYS A 393 -45.02 24.33 -40.57
CA LYS A 393 -44.75 24.44 -42.03
C LYS A 393 -43.36 24.03 -42.54
N THR A 394 -43.21 22.80 -43.04
CA THR A 394 -43.38 22.28 -44.44
C THR A 394 -42.22 22.59 -45.39
N GLY A 395 -41.63 21.53 -45.98
CA GLY A 395 -40.81 21.63 -47.20
C GLY A 395 -39.92 20.42 -47.47
N GLN A 396 -40.45 19.43 -48.20
CA GLN A 396 -39.69 18.35 -48.86
C GLN A 396 -38.68 18.92 -49.86
N ARG A 397 -37.54 18.23 -50.05
CA ARG A 397 -37.07 17.79 -51.39
C ARG A 397 -35.91 16.79 -51.29
N GLU A 398 -36.16 15.64 -51.91
CA GLU A 398 -35.20 14.62 -52.31
C GLU A 398 -34.20 15.17 -53.32
N LEU A 399 -32.99 14.60 -53.33
CA LEU A 399 -32.19 14.46 -54.54
C LEU A 399 -31.32 13.21 -54.45
N HIS A 400 -31.28 12.50 -55.57
CA HIS A 400 -30.96 11.10 -55.75
C HIS A 400 -29.95 11.01 -56.89
N THR A 401 -28.81 10.31 -56.73
CA THR A 401 -28.08 9.54 -57.78
C THR A 401 -26.81 8.93 -57.15
N ARG A 402 -26.71 7.59 -57.02
CA ARG A 402 -26.07 6.56 -57.90
C ARG A 402 -24.54 6.68 -57.95
N GLY A 403 -23.71 5.65 -57.81
CA GLY A 403 -23.76 4.18 -57.59
C GLY A 403 -22.33 3.76 -57.17
N GLU A 404 -22.02 2.61 -56.57
CA GLU A 404 -22.09 1.25 -57.12
C GLU A 404 -22.15 0.22 -55.97
N ILE A 405 -22.96 -0.82 -56.14
CA ILE A 405 -23.13 -1.94 -55.20
C ILE A 405 -22.79 -3.23 -55.94
N PHE A 406 -21.88 -4.02 -55.37
CA PHE A 406 -21.71 -5.43 -55.72
C PHE A 406 -22.77 -6.27 -54.99
N GLN A 407 -23.62 -6.96 -55.75
CA GLN A 407 -24.49 -8.04 -55.25
C GLN A 407 -23.74 -9.37 -55.21
N ILE A 408 -23.95 -10.16 -54.15
CA ILE A 408 -24.06 -11.61 -54.26
C ILE A 408 -25.33 -12.03 -53.51
N ASN A 409 -26.23 -12.67 -54.26
CA ASN A 409 -27.52 -13.18 -53.81
C ASN A 409 -27.43 -14.65 -53.37
N PHE A 410 -28.36 -14.97 -52.47
CA PHE A 410 -28.73 -16.24 -51.88
C PHE A 410 -29.37 -17.26 -52.87
N ILE A 411 -29.60 -18.49 -52.37
CA ILE A 411 -30.46 -19.62 -52.82
C ILE A 411 -29.63 -20.81 -53.40
N GLN A 412 -29.70 -22.09 -52.97
CA GLN A 412 -30.83 -22.94 -52.54
C GLN A 412 -30.44 -24.28 -51.81
N CYS A 413 -31.46 -24.92 -51.22
CA CYS A 413 -31.68 -26.38 -50.96
C CYS A 413 -31.11 -27.01 -49.67
N LEU A 414 -31.83 -27.84 -48.89
CA LEU A 414 -33.15 -28.49 -48.98
C LEU A 414 -33.49 -29.12 -47.59
N PHE A 415 -34.76 -29.09 -47.18
CA PHE A 415 -35.37 -30.07 -46.25
C PHE A 415 -36.15 -31.11 -47.08
N PRO A 416 -36.40 -32.35 -46.59
CA PRO A 416 -37.49 -33.18 -47.06
C PRO A 416 -38.74 -33.10 -46.15
N LEU A 417 -39.89 -32.90 -46.81
CA LEU A 417 -41.29 -33.01 -46.37
C LEU A 417 -41.72 -34.49 -46.18
N PRO A 418 -42.87 -34.86 -45.54
CA PRO A 418 -44.27 -34.62 -45.99
C PRO A 418 -45.24 -34.16 -44.87
N SER A 419 -46.07 -33.10 -45.05
CA SER A 419 -47.41 -33.01 -45.68
C SER A 419 -48.56 -33.74 -44.95
N THR A 420 -49.57 -33.00 -44.44
CA THR A 420 -50.91 -32.80 -45.05
C THR A 420 -51.87 -32.01 -44.13
N ASP A 421 -52.38 -30.89 -44.68
CA ASP A 421 -53.75 -30.35 -44.68
C ASP A 421 -54.67 -30.21 -43.44
N SER A 422 -55.00 -28.93 -43.20
CA SER A 422 -56.36 -28.32 -43.21
C SER A 422 -57.14 -28.05 -41.90
N ALA A 423 -57.57 -26.77 -41.83
CA ALA A 423 -58.89 -26.27 -41.43
C ALA A 423 -59.25 -25.91 -39.95
N VAL A 424 -59.43 -24.60 -39.74
CA VAL A 424 -60.60 -23.87 -39.16
C VAL A 424 -61.03 -24.04 -37.67
N ASP A 425 -61.17 -22.86 -37.02
CA ASP A 425 -62.04 -22.44 -35.89
C ASP A 425 -61.79 -22.82 -34.40
N SER A 426 -62.21 -21.85 -33.58
CA SER A 426 -62.26 -21.76 -32.10
C SER A 426 -63.24 -22.78 -31.46
N PRO A 427 -63.59 -22.67 -30.14
CA PRO A 427 -62.83 -22.83 -28.89
C PRO A 427 -63.41 -23.95 -27.97
N GLN A 428 -62.87 -24.05 -26.73
CA GLN A 428 -63.49 -24.60 -25.49
C GLN A 428 -63.32 -26.08 -25.05
N VAL A 429 -63.00 -26.19 -23.73
CA VAL A 429 -63.34 -27.23 -22.72
C VAL A 429 -62.37 -28.42 -22.47
N SER A 430 -62.14 -28.63 -21.17
CA SER A 430 -61.39 -29.60 -20.34
C SER A 430 -61.64 -31.12 -20.60
N PRO A 431 -61.19 -32.07 -19.73
CA PRO A 431 -59.85 -32.43 -19.22
C PRO A 431 -59.53 -33.97 -19.41
N VAL A 432 -58.42 -34.46 -18.82
CA VAL A 432 -58.18 -35.85 -18.32
C VAL A 432 -57.24 -36.82 -19.10
N SER A 433 -56.14 -37.15 -18.40
CA SER A 433 -55.43 -38.44 -18.24
C SER A 433 -54.35 -38.95 -19.23
N SER A 434 -53.25 -39.38 -18.58
CA SER A 434 -52.60 -40.69 -18.69
C SER A 434 -51.32 -40.87 -19.55
N LYS A 435 -50.18 -40.91 -18.81
CA LYS A 435 -49.03 -41.86 -18.86
C LYS A 435 -47.89 -41.69 -19.90
N GLY A 436 -46.70 -41.39 -19.35
CA GLY A 436 -45.37 -41.97 -19.65
C GLY A 436 -44.65 -41.48 -20.91
N GLY A 437 -43.34 -41.17 -20.96
CA GLY A 437 -42.26 -41.09 -19.99
C GLY A 437 -40.92 -40.83 -20.73
N ARG A 438 -40.01 -40.03 -20.13
CA ARG A 438 -38.54 -39.86 -20.33
C ARG A 438 -38.09 -39.49 -21.78
N TYR A 439 -37.25 -38.47 -22.04
CA TYR A 439 -35.91 -38.16 -21.53
C TYR A 439 -35.54 -36.66 -21.70
N ALA A 440 -34.66 -36.19 -20.81
CA ALA A 440 -33.66 -35.10 -20.91
C ALA A 440 -33.96 -33.79 -21.69
N ALA A 441 -34.05 -32.70 -20.92
CA ALA A 441 -33.38 -31.39 -21.03
C ALA A 441 -33.15 -30.79 -22.45
N THR A 442 -33.46 -29.53 -22.77
CA THR A 442 -33.39 -28.29 -21.97
C THR A 442 -34.02 -27.18 -22.82
N LEU A 443 -34.73 -26.19 -22.24
CA LEU A 443 -34.51 -24.74 -22.44
C LEU A 443 -35.73 -23.87 -22.08
N LEU A 444 -35.41 -22.72 -21.46
CA LEU A 444 -36.16 -21.45 -21.33
C LEU A 444 -37.15 -21.28 -20.14
N ALA A 445 -36.67 -20.52 -19.13
CA ALA A 445 -37.19 -19.25 -18.56
C ALA A 445 -38.73 -19.02 -18.41
N PRO A 446 -39.21 -18.01 -17.63
CA PRO A 446 -38.79 -17.49 -16.31
C PRO A 446 -39.99 -17.11 -15.38
N LEU A 447 -39.68 -16.68 -14.14
CA LEU A 447 -40.48 -15.85 -13.21
C LEU A 447 -41.68 -16.44 -12.43
N PHE A 448 -41.75 -16.01 -11.15
CA PHE A 448 -42.80 -16.12 -10.12
C PHE A 448 -43.02 -17.46 -9.40
N TYR A 449 -42.38 -17.63 -8.23
CA TYR A 449 -43.06 -17.78 -6.92
C TYR A 449 -42.03 -17.99 -5.80
N TYR A 450 -41.84 -16.99 -4.94
CA TYR A 450 -41.27 -17.17 -3.60
C TYR A 450 -42.43 -17.56 -2.68
N SER A 451 -42.54 -18.84 -2.31
CA SER A 451 -42.93 -19.29 -0.96
C SER A 451 -43.02 -20.82 -0.93
N VAL A 452 -42.65 -21.37 0.23
CA VAL A 452 -42.92 -22.74 0.71
C VAL A 452 -42.10 -23.86 0.04
N VAL A 453 -41.02 -24.31 0.68
CA VAL A 453 -40.99 -25.49 1.58
C VAL A 453 -39.55 -25.66 2.07
N PHE A 454 -39.29 -25.10 3.24
CA PHE A 454 -38.40 -25.71 4.22
C PHE A 454 -39.11 -26.98 4.71
N LYS A 455 -38.55 -28.18 4.47
CA LYS A 455 -38.68 -29.34 5.37
C LYS A 455 -37.85 -30.54 4.91
N SER A 456 -37.23 -31.17 5.91
CA SER A 456 -36.45 -32.41 5.88
C SER A 456 -35.00 -32.18 5.43
N ILE A 457 -33.98 -32.31 6.28
CA ILE A 457 -33.73 -33.46 7.16
C ILE A 457 -33.11 -32.99 8.49
N LYS A 458 -33.78 -33.35 9.60
CA LYS A 458 -33.20 -33.47 10.95
C LYS A 458 -33.12 -34.95 11.28
N LYS A 459 -31.94 -35.44 11.66
CA LYS A 459 -31.63 -36.32 12.81
C LYS A 459 -30.43 -37.21 12.50
N PHE A 460 -29.34 -37.02 13.24
CA PHE A 460 -28.78 -38.06 14.09
C PHE A 460 -28.04 -37.40 15.26
N GLU A 461 -28.52 -37.68 16.47
CA GLU A 461 -27.84 -37.42 17.75
C GLU A 461 -27.14 -38.70 18.19
N SER A 462 -25.93 -38.60 18.73
CA SER A 462 -25.50 -39.25 20.00
C SER A 462 -24.09 -38.77 20.43
N CYS A 463 -24.00 -38.34 21.69
CA CYS A 463 -22.88 -37.76 22.47
C CYS A 463 -21.95 -38.85 23.07
N PRO A 464 -20.97 -38.59 23.99
CA PRO A 464 -20.18 -37.38 24.33
C PRO A 464 -18.65 -37.65 24.60
N SER A 465 -17.81 -36.61 24.64
CA SER A 465 -16.72 -36.47 25.65
C SER A 465 -16.11 -35.07 25.66
N LEU A 466 -16.24 -34.38 26.79
CA LEU A 466 -15.75 -33.03 27.10
C LEU A 466 -14.22 -32.97 27.25
N SER A 467 -13.63 -31.85 26.83
CA SER A 467 -12.60 -31.15 27.62
C SER A 467 -12.64 -29.64 27.34
N PHE A 468 -12.71 -28.87 28.42
CA PHE A 468 -13.00 -27.44 28.53
C PHE A 468 -11.99 -26.51 27.81
N GLU A 469 -12.51 -25.54 27.05
CA GLU A 469 -11.82 -24.27 26.76
C GLU A 469 -12.32 -23.18 27.73
N PRO A 470 -11.46 -22.23 28.17
CA PRO A 470 -11.89 -21.12 29.00
C PRO A 470 -12.68 -20.11 28.16
N HIS A 471 -13.94 -19.92 28.55
CA HIS A 471 -14.82 -18.86 28.07
C HIS A 471 -14.14 -17.48 28.16
N VAL A 472 -13.73 -16.94 27.01
CA VAL A 472 -13.80 -15.50 26.80
C VAL A 472 -15.28 -15.16 26.83
N ALA A 473 -15.70 -14.32 27.79
CA ALA A 473 -17.07 -13.85 27.90
C ALA A 473 -17.48 -13.15 26.59
N LEU A 474 -18.14 -13.91 25.72
CA LEU A 474 -18.96 -13.41 24.63
C LEU A 474 -20.10 -12.62 25.28
N LEU A 475 -20.01 -11.29 25.23
CA LEU A 475 -21.21 -10.46 25.36
C LEU A 475 -22.23 -10.94 24.31
N PRO A 476 -23.53 -11.08 24.65
CA PRO A 476 -24.53 -11.58 23.73
C PRO A 476 -24.61 -10.70 22.47
N GLN A 477 -24.55 -11.32 21.29
CA GLN A 477 -24.83 -10.67 20.00
C GLN A 477 -26.21 -9.99 20.07
N ARG A 478 -26.21 -8.66 20.12
CA ARG A 478 -27.42 -7.84 20.08
C ARG A 478 -27.88 -7.71 18.62
N TYR A 479 -29.17 -7.98 18.42
CA TYR A 479 -30.04 -7.79 17.24
C TYR A 479 -29.39 -7.35 15.91
N PRO A 480 -29.69 -7.99 14.76
CA PRO A 480 -29.28 -7.44 13.47
C PRO A 480 -29.87 -6.03 13.32
N THR A 481 -29.01 -5.02 13.38
CA THR A 481 -29.38 -3.62 13.22
C THR A 481 -29.75 -3.38 11.75
N ASP A 482 -30.92 -2.78 11.51
CA ASP A 482 -31.40 -2.44 10.16
C ASP A 482 -30.38 -1.56 9.40
N LYS A 483 -30.40 -1.61 8.07
CA LYS A 483 -29.57 -0.82 7.15
C LYS A 483 -29.54 0.68 7.51
N ALA A 484 -30.65 1.24 7.99
CA ALA A 484 -30.74 2.62 8.48
C ALA A 484 -29.71 2.94 9.59
N TYR A 485 -29.47 2.01 10.50
CA TYR A 485 -28.48 2.19 11.57
C TYR A 485 -27.06 2.29 11.01
N PHE A 486 -26.69 1.47 10.02
CA PHE A 486 -25.36 1.56 9.42
C PHE A 486 -25.17 2.84 8.60
N ILE A 487 -26.23 3.36 7.97
CA ILE A 487 -26.21 4.68 7.33
C ILE A 487 -26.01 5.79 8.39
N ALA A 488 -26.72 5.73 9.52
CA ALA A 488 -26.52 6.68 10.62
C ALA A 488 -25.11 6.57 11.23
N LYS A 489 -24.57 5.35 11.32
CA LYS A 489 -23.19 5.10 11.77
C LYS A 489 -22.15 5.70 10.81
N GLU A 490 -22.42 5.71 9.50
CA GLU A 490 -21.57 6.40 8.51
C GLU A 490 -21.53 7.93 8.75
N ILE A 491 -22.66 8.55 9.12
CA ILE A 491 -22.69 9.97 9.52
C ILE A 491 -21.73 10.17 10.70
N LEU A 492 -21.87 9.36 11.74
CA LEU A 492 -21.04 9.43 12.95
C LEU A 492 -19.55 9.22 12.64
N THR A 493 -19.19 8.17 11.90
CA THR A 493 -17.78 7.86 11.65
C THR A 493 -17.10 8.90 10.77
N THR A 494 -17.79 9.41 9.77
CA THR A 494 -17.27 10.49 8.92
C THR A 494 -17.25 11.84 9.64
N GLU A 495 -18.12 12.06 10.62
CA GLU A 495 -18.10 13.27 11.46
C GLU A 495 -16.88 13.31 12.37
N ARG A 496 -16.48 12.17 12.94
CA ARG A 496 -15.24 12.08 13.74
C ARG A 496 -14.02 12.48 12.93
N THR A 497 -13.90 11.98 11.70
CA THR A 497 -12.79 12.37 10.81
C THR A 497 -12.89 13.84 10.42
N TYR A 498 -14.08 14.35 10.13
CA TYR A 498 -14.26 15.76 9.76
C TYR A 498 -13.87 16.72 10.89
N LEU A 499 -14.18 16.41 12.16
CA LEU A 499 -13.70 17.20 13.29
C LEU A 499 -12.18 17.16 13.43
N LYS A 500 -11.56 15.99 13.22
CA LYS A 500 -10.09 15.87 13.18
C LYS A 500 -9.49 16.72 12.06
N ASP A 501 -10.12 16.76 10.89
CA ASP A 501 -9.72 17.62 9.76
C ASP A 501 -9.81 19.12 10.13
N LEU A 502 -10.82 19.54 10.90
CA LEU A 502 -10.91 20.91 11.41
C LEU A 502 -9.82 21.23 12.45
N GLU A 503 -9.50 20.28 13.33
CA GLU A 503 -8.45 20.42 14.35
C GLU A 503 -7.07 20.67 13.72
N VAL A 504 -6.80 20.12 12.52
CA VAL A 504 -5.56 20.42 11.77
C VAL A 504 -5.39 21.94 11.59
N ILE A 505 -6.49 22.67 11.35
CA ILE A 505 -6.45 24.13 11.19
C ILE A 505 -6.55 24.82 12.57
N THR A 506 -7.63 24.55 13.31
CA THR A 506 -8.00 25.34 14.50
C THR A 506 -7.07 25.14 15.68
N VAL A 507 -6.41 23.97 15.76
CA VAL A 507 -5.50 23.60 16.84
C VAL A 507 -4.05 23.62 16.34
N TRP A 508 -3.72 22.75 15.38
CA TRP A 508 -2.33 22.48 15.00
C TRP A 508 -1.71 23.62 14.20
N PHE A 509 -2.37 24.04 13.11
CA PHE A 509 -1.86 25.13 12.28
C PHE A 509 -1.86 26.46 13.04
N ARG A 510 -2.93 26.74 13.81
CA ARG A 510 -2.97 27.88 14.73
C ARG A 510 -1.76 27.92 15.65
N SER A 511 -1.44 26.81 16.32
CA SER A 511 -0.29 26.76 17.22
C SER A 511 1.01 27.05 16.49
N ALA A 512 1.18 26.54 15.26
CA ALA A 512 2.39 26.77 14.47
C ALA A 512 2.56 28.26 14.10
N VAL A 513 1.50 28.92 13.62
CA VAL A 513 1.58 30.32 13.19
C VAL A 513 1.68 31.31 14.35
N ILE A 514 1.07 31.01 15.50
CA ILE A 514 1.17 31.81 16.73
C ILE A 514 2.57 31.70 17.33
N LYS A 515 3.07 30.47 17.50
CA LYS A 515 4.39 30.21 18.09
C LYS A 515 5.49 30.94 17.34
N GLU A 516 5.43 30.89 16.01
CA GLU A 516 6.42 31.54 15.17
C GLU A 516 6.11 33.02 14.91
N ASN A 517 4.96 33.56 15.31
CA ASN A 517 4.49 34.90 14.94
C ASN A 517 4.72 35.20 13.45
N ALA A 518 4.20 34.30 12.60
CA ALA A 518 4.48 34.27 11.17
C ALA A 518 3.35 34.86 10.31
N MET A 519 2.15 35.03 10.88
CA MET A 519 0.94 35.47 10.18
C MET A 519 0.45 36.84 10.71
N PRO A 520 0.09 37.79 9.84
CA PRO A 520 -0.50 39.06 10.27
C PRO A 520 -1.82 38.88 11.03
N GLU A 521 -2.07 39.72 12.03
CA GLU A 521 -3.28 39.65 12.87
C GLU A 521 -4.60 39.73 12.09
N ALA A 522 -4.64 40.56 11.04
CA ALA A 522 -5.81 40.66 10.16
C ALA A 522 -6.11 39.33 9.45
N LEU A 523 -5.07 38.61 8.99
CA LEU A 523 -5.23 37.31 8.33
C LEU A 523 -5.52 36.19 9.33
N MET A 524 -4.90 36.22 10.51
CA MET A 524 -5.24 35.33 11.64
C MET A 524 -6.73 35.46 11.97
N THR A 525 -7.21 36.70 12.12
CA THR A 525 -8.61 36.99 12.41
C THR A 525 -9.49 36.48 11.29
N LEU A 526 -9.20 36.81 10.03
CA LEU A 526 -9.96 36.33 8.87
C LEU A 526 -10.03 34.80 8.80
N LEU A 527 -8.94 34.09 9.04
CA LEU A 527 -8.93 32.63 8.99
C LEU A 527 -9.73 32.02 10.15
N PHE A 528 -9.38 32.34 11.39
CA PHE A 528 -9.89 31.63 12.56
C PHE A 528 -11.31 32.05 12.93
N SER A 529 -11.67 33.33 12.79
CA SER A 529 -13.04 33.78 13.09
C SER A 529 -14.12 33.19 12.16
N ASN A 530 -13.72 32.66 10.99
CA ASN A 530 -14.64 31.98 10.08
C ASN A 530 -14.65 30.46 10.26
N ILE A 531 -13.65 29.85 10.91
CA ILE A 531 -13.57 28.39 11.08
C ILE A 531 -13.94 27.95 12.50
N ASP A 532 -13.58 28.72 13.52
CA ASP A 532 -13.84 28.37 14.92
C ASP A 532 -15.32 28.17 15.24
N PRO A 533 -16.26 29.03 14.78
CA PRO A 533 -17.68 28.82 15.05
C PRO A 533 -18.20 27.51 14.44
N ILE A 534 -17.70 27.16 13.26
CA ILE A 534 -18.03 25.91 12.57
C ILE A 534 -17.51 24.72 13.38
N TYR A 535 -16.26 24.78 13.83
CA TYR A 535 -15.65 23.73 14.65
C TYR A 535 -16.42 23.50 15.96
N GLU A 536 -16.78 24.55 16.70
CA GLU A 536 -17.54 24.41 17.95
C GLU A 536 -18.95 23.85 17.71
N PHE A 537 -19.62 24.25 16.63
CA PHE A 537 -20.90 23.67 16.23
C PHE A 537 -20.78 22.16 16.01
N HIS A 538 -19.82 21.73 15.17
CA HIS A 538 -19.63 20.32 14.84
C HIS A 538 -19.20 19.49 16.06
N ARG A 539 -18.44 20.07 16.99
CA ARG A 539 -18.07 19.43 18.24
C ARG A 539 -19.30 19.15 19.13
N GLY A 540 -20.28 20.04 19.13
CA GLY A 540 -21.58 19.82 19.76
C GLY A 540 -22.39 18.74 19.03
N PHE A 541 -22.49 18.86 17.71
CA PHE A 541 -23.23 17.93 16.86
C PHE A 541 -22.73 16.48 16.97
N LEU A 542 -21.41 16.27 16.96
CA LEU A 542 -20.81 14.94 17.14
C LEU A 542 -21.25 14.29 18.45
N LYS A 543 -21.32 15.05 19.55
CA LYS A 543 -21.76 14.52 20.86
C LYS A 543 -23.21 14.04 20.80
N GLU A 544 -24.09 14.76 20.08
CA GLU A 544 -25.48 14.33 19.88
C GLU A 544 -25.57 13.04 19.06
N LEU A 545 -24.77 12.93 17.98
CA LEU A 545 -24.69 11.72 17.16
C LEU A 545 -24.18 10.52 17.97
N ASP A 546 -23.09 10.71 18.74
CA ASP A 546 -22.51 9.67 19.59
C ASP A 546 -23.51 9.16 20.63
N GLN A 547 -24.20 10.08 21.32
CA GLN A 547 -25.24 9.74 22.28
C GLN A 547 -26.39 8.98 21.61
N ARG A 548 -26.87 9.45 20.45
CA ARG A 548 -27.97 8.80 19.73
C ARG A 548 -27.64 7.37 19.33
N LEU A 549 -26.46 7.14 18.75
CA LEU A 549 -26.04 5.81 18.32
C LEU A 549 -25.76 4.89 19.52
N ALA A 550 -25.24 5.41 20.63
CA ALA A 550 -25.07 4.64 21.87
C ALA A 550 -26.41 4.16 22.46
N PHE A 551 -27.46 5.00 22.42
CA PHE A 551 -28.81 4.61 22.82
C PHE A 551 -29.45 3.61 21.85
N TRP A 552 -29.21 3.76 20.55
CA TRP A 552 -29.69 2.82 19.52
C TRP A 552 -29.15 1.39 19.76
N GLU A 553 -27.88 1.26 20.16
CA GLU A 553 -27.22 -0.03 20.46
C GLU A 553 -27.56 -0.62 21.85
N GLY A 554 -28.31 0.11 22.69
CA GLY A 554 -28.72 -0.32 24.03
C GLY A 554 -27.58 -0.41 25.06
N ARG A 555 -26.48 0.33 24.90
CA ARG A 555 -25.30 0.27 25.81
C ARG A 555 -25.53 0.91 27.19
N SER A 556 -26.72 1.47 27.45
CA SER A 556 -27.14 1.99 28.75
C SER A 556 -27.98 0.96 29.53
N ASN A 557 -27.70 0.79 30.82
CA ASN A 557 -28.31 -0.18 31.75
C ASN A 557 -29.78 0.13 32.13
N ALA A 558 -30.61 0.51 31.16
CA ALA A 558 -32.01 0.77 31.45
C ALA A 558 -32.90 0.05 30.44
N HIS A 559 -33.96 -0.58 30.97
CA HIS A 559 -35.16 -0.94 30.24
C HIS A 559 -35.83 0.34 29.70
N VAL A 560 -35.18 1.05 28.76
CA VAL A 560 -35.66 2.36 28.31
C VAL A 560 -36.71 2.16 27.22
N LYS A 561 -37.97 2.31 27.62
CA LYS A 561 -39.04 2.74 26.72
C LYS A 561 -38.72 4.16 26.22
N GLY A 562 -38.22 4.28 24.99
CA GLY A 562 -38.06 5.56 24.30
C GLY A 562 -37.62 5.36 22.84
N ASP A 563 -37.99 6.32 21.99
CA ASP A 563 -37.83 6.25 20.54
C ASP A 563 -36.43 6.67 20.07
N TYR A 564 -35.41 5.87 20.39
CA TYR A 564 -34.02 6.17 20.06
C TYR A 564 -33.53 5.54 18.75
N GLN A 565 -34.33 4.68 18.11
CA GLN A 565 -33.99 4.01 16.86
C GLN A 565 -34.35 4.88 15.63
N ARG A 566 -33.83 6.11 15.62
CA ARG A 566 -34.03 7.10 14.55
C ARG A 566 -32.89 8.10 14.55
N ILE A 567 -32.70 8.86 13.46
CA ILE A 567 -31.66 9.89 13.37
C ILE A 567 -32.15 11.21 12.76
N GLY A 568 -33.30 11.19 12.06
CA GLY A 568 -33.84 12.33 11.34
C GLY A 568 -34.09 13.56 12.21
N ASP A 569 -34.58 13.41 13.43
CA ASP A 569 -34.81 14.53 14.36
C ASP A 569 -33.52 15.26 14.78
N VAL A 570 -32.43 14.52 14.96
CA VAL A 570 -31.09 15.08 15.24
C VAL A 570 -30.56 15.79 13.99
N MET A 571 -30.68 15.15 12.83
CA MET A 571 -30.26 15.76 11.56
C MET A 571 -31.03 17.04 11.25
N LEU A 572 -32.37 17.02 11.35
CA LEU A 572 -33.23 18.16 11.04
C LEU A 572 -32.86 19.37 11.89
N ARG A 573 -32.79 19.20 13.22
CA ARG A 573 -32.43 20.28 14.14
C ARG A 573 -31.08 20.91 13.78
N ASN A 574 -30.07 20.07 13.53
CA ASN A 574 -28.72 20.54 13.25
C ASN A 574 -28.58 21.13 11.83
N MET A 575 -29.26 20.60 10.82
CA MET A 575 -29.27 21.18 9.47
C MET A 575 -29.97 22.55 9.45
N CYS A 576 -31.03 22.73 10.24
CA CYS A 576 -31.66 24.05 10.43
C CYS A 576 -30.69 25.05 11.09
N ALA A 577 -30.02 24.66 12.18
CA ALA A 577 -29.06 25.52 12.86
C ALA A 577 -27.86 25.89 11.96
N LEU A 578 -27.44 24.96 11.10
CA LEU A 578 -26.31 25.17 10.20
C LEU A 578 -26.55 26.30 9.16
N LYS A 579 -27.81 26.68 8.89
CA LYS A 579 -28.14 27.83 8.03
C LYS A 579 -27.50 29.14 8.54
N GLU A 580 -27.37 29.30 9.86
CA GLU A 580 -26.78 30.49 10.48
C GLU A 580 -25.28 30.62 10.17
N PHE A 581 -24.61 29.52 9.79
CA PHE A 581 -23.17 29.48 9.52
C PHE A 581 -22.80 29.76 8.06
N THR A 582 -23.80 29.91 7.17
CA THR A 582 -23.59 30.18 5.74
C THR A 582 -22.77 31.45 5.50
N GLY A 583 -22.88 32.46 6.38
CA GLY A 583 -22.09 33.69 6.32
C GLY A 583 -20.58 33.44 6.45
N PHE A 584 -20.16 32.53 7.32
CA PHE A 584 -18.76 32.16 7.49
C PHE A 584 -18.26 31.36 6.27
N LEU A 585 -19.05 30.39 5.80
CA LEU A 585 -18.70 29.53 4.67
C LEU A 585 -18.49 30.32 3.37
N ARG A 586 -19.27 31.40 3.13
CA ARG A 586 -19.09 32.28 1.97
C ARG A 586 -17.74 33.00 1.96
N LYS A 587 -17.12 33.22 3.13
CA LYS A 587 -15.81 33.87 3.24
C LYS A 587 -14.63 32.92 3.01
N HIS A 588 -14.85 31.61 2.85
CA HIS A 588 -13.76 30.66 2.63
C HIS A 588 -12.96 30.93 1.34
N ASP A 589 -13.60 31.50 0.32
CA ASP A 589 -12.94 31.95 -0.90
C ASP A 589 -11.96 33.10 -0.66
N GLU A 590 -12.35 34.07 0.16
CA GLU A 590 -11.50 35.17 0.60
C GLU A 590 -10.36 34.65 1.48
N VAL A 591 -10.65 33.78 2.45
CA VAL A 591 -9.67 33.14 3.34
C VAL A 591 -8.58 32.44 2.54
N LEU A 592 -8.96 31.56 1.61
CA LEU A 592 -8.01 30.77 0.82
C LEU A 592 -7.17 31.67 -0.10
N THR A 593 -7.80 32.68 -0.72
CA THR A 593 -7.13 33.63 -1.61
C THR A 593 -6.13 34.50 -0.86
N GLU A 594 -6.50 35.07 0.28
CA GLU A 594 -5.63 35.92 1.08
C GLU A 594 -4.51 35.14 1.76
N LEU A 595 -4.77 33.90 2.19
CA LEU A 595 -3.73 33.01 2.70
C LEU A 595 -2.68 32.71 1.62
N GLU A 596 -3.10 32.40 0.40
CA GLU A 596 -2.20 32.13 -0.71
C GLU A 596 -1.38 33.37 -1.10
N LYS A 597 -2.02 34.55 -1.22
CA LYS A 597 -1.32 35.82 -1.47
C LYS A 597 -0.31 36.14 -0.37
N ALA A 598 -0.69 35.97 0.89
CA ALA A 598 0.18 36.23 2.02
C ALA A 598 1.36 35.25 2.06
N SER A 599 1.15 33.97 1.75
CA SER A 599 2.21 32.97 1.72
C SER A 599 3.29 33.31 0.67
N LYS A 600 2.90 33.82 -0.51
CA LYS A 600 3.83 34.26 -1.55
C LYS A 600 4.59 35.54 -1.18
N ARG A 601 3.97 36.44 -0.42
CA ARG A 601 4.55 37.74 -0.04
C ARG A 601 5.45 37.65 1.20
N LEU A 602 5.07 36.81 2.17
CA LEU A 602 5.69 36.74 3.48
C LEU A 602 6.53 35.46 3.60
N LYS A 603 7.85 35.58 3.37
CA LYS A 603 8.79 34.44 3.43
C LYS A 603 8.72 33.63 4.73
N LYS A 604 8.48 34.30 5.86
CA LYS A 604 8.33 33.64 7.17
C LYS A 604 7.09 32.76 7.21
N LEU A 605 5.96 33.25 6.71
CA LEU A 605 4.72 32.47 6.57
C LEU A 605 4.91 31.33 5.57
N GLU A 606 5.57 31.57 4.44
CA GLU A 606 5.90 30.53 3.45
C GLU A 606 6.68 29.36 4.07
N THR A 607 7.66 29.69 4.92
CA THR A 607 8.51 28.69 5.60
C THR A 607 7.68 27.88 6.59
N VAL A 608 6.91 28.54 7.47
CA VAL A 608 6.02 27.86 8.43
C VAL A 608 4.98 27.00 7.72
N TYR A 609 4.39 27.51 6.63
CA TYR A 609 3.41 26.79 5.83
C TYR A 609 4.02 25.49 5.25
N LYS A 610 5.21 25.58 4.63
CA LYS A 610 5.91 24.42 4.08
C LYS A 610 6.31 23.41 5.14
N GLU A 611 6.85 23.87 6.27
CA GLU A 611 7.24 22.99 7.39
C GLU A 611 6.02 22.32 8.02
N PHE A 612 4.88 23.01 8.10
CA PHE A 612 3.64 22.46 8.61
C PHE A 612 3.09 21.35 7.71
N GLU A 613 3.11 21.53 6.39
CA GLU A 613 2.71 20.47 5.42
C GLU A 613 3.61 19.21 5.49
N LEU A 614 4.77 19.27 6.14
CA LEU A 614 5.63 18.09 6.38
C LEU A 614 5.31 17.33 7.67
N GLN A 615 4.47 17.90 8.55
CA GLN A 615 4.08 17.25 9.79
C GLN A 615 3.08 16.12 9.52
N LYS A 616 3.17 15.03 10.30
CA LYS A 616 2.28 13.86 10.12
C LYS A 616 0.79 14.16 10.29
N VAL A 617 0.46 15.18 11.08
CA VAL A 617 -0.92 15.67 11.27
C VAL A 617 -1.49 16.30 9.99
N CYS A 618 -0.64 16.90 9.15
CA CYS A 618 -1.04 17.48 7.87
C CYS A 618 -0.94 16.42 6.77
N TYR A 619 -1.82 15.41 6.84
CA TYR A 619 -1.78 14.24 5.95
C TYR A 619 -2.31 14.52 4.52
N LEU A 620 -2.87 15.71 4.29
CA LEU A 620 -3.28 16.27 3.00
C LEU A 620 -2.65 17.67 2.84
N PRO A 621 -2.57 18.23 1.62
CA PRO A 621 -2.18 19.63 1.44
C PRO A 621 -3.05 20.56 2.29
N LEU A 622 -2.45 21.59 2.91
CA LEU A 622 -3.15 22.41 3.92
C LEU A 622 -4.40 23.08 3.34
N ASN A 623 -4.31 23.56 2.11
CA ASN A 623 -5.44 24.18 1.41
C ASN A 623 -6.65 23.23 1.27
N THR A 624 -6.45 21.91 1.18
CA THR A 624 -7.55 20.94 1.08
C THR A 624 -8.43 20.93 2.32
N PHE A 625 -7.88 21.19 3.51
CA PHE A 625 -8.65 21.26 4.76
C PHE A 625 -9.61 22.46 4.78
N LEU A 626 -9.30 23.56 4.08
CA LEU A 626 -10.16 24.74 4.00
C LEU A 626 -11.43 24.49 3.15
N LEU A 627 -11.43 23.46 2.32
CA LEU A 627 -12.57 23.06 1.50
C LEU A 627 -13.53 22.13 2.26
N LYS A 628 -13.02 21.41 3.27
CA LYS A 628 -13.77 20.39 4.02
C LYS A 628 -15.10 20.89 4.57
N PRO A 629 -15.24 22.13 5.07
CA PRO A 629 -16.53 22.59 5.61
C PRO A 629 -17.65 22.64 4.59
N ILE A 630 -17.37 23.12 3.37
CA ILE A 630 -18.38 23.17 2.31
C ILE A 630 -18.63 21.76 1.76
N GLN A 631 -17.57 20.94 1.60
CA GLN A 631 -17.69 19.54 1.16
C GLN A 631 -18.51 18.68 2.13
N ARG A 632 -18.41 18.93 3.45
CA ARG A 632 -19.17 18.20 4.46
C ARG A 632 -20.68 18.38 4.28
N LEU A 633 -21.13 19.54 3.81
CA LEU A 633 -22.55 19.79 3.53
C LEU A 633 -23.06 18.96 2.37
N MET A 634 -22.25 18.84 1.32
CA MET A 634 -22.53 17.94 0.19
C MET A 634 -22.65 16.50 0.68
N HIS A 635 -21.79 16.10 1.61
CA HIS A 635 -21.84 14.75 2.17
C HIS A 635 -23.10 14.49 3.01
N TYR A 636 -23.56 15.45 3.83
CA TYR A 636 -24.83 15.31 4.54
C TYR A 636 -26.02 15.15 3.59
N LYS A 637 -26.06 15.94 2.50
CA LYS A 637 -27.07 15.81 1.47
C LYS A 637 -27.10 14.39 0.91
N LEU A 638 -25.95 13.85 0.48
CA LEU A 638 -25.85 12.50 -0.09
C LEU A 638 -26.28 11.40 0.88
N ILE A 639 -25.90 11.51 2.17
CA ILE A 639 -26.30 10.53 3.18
C ILE A 639 -27.80 10.62 3.48
N LEU A 640 -28.37 11.82 3.57
CA LEU A 640 -29.80 12.03 3.79
C LEU A 640 -30.64 11.57 2.60
N GLU A 641 -30.19 11.76 1.37
CA GLU A 641 -30.82 11.19 0.16
C GLU A 641 -30.91 9.66 0.25
N ARG A 642 -29.84 9.01 0.71
CA ARG A 642 -29.80 7.55 0.93
C ARG A 642 -30.75 7.11 2.06
N LEU A 643 -30.84 7.85 3.17
CA LEU A 643 -31.81 7.57 4.24
C LEU A 643 -33.25 7.71 3.76
N CYS A 644 -33.57 8.80 3.06
CA CYS A 644 -34.89 9.04 2.49
C CYS A 644 -35.30 7.96 1.48
N LYS A 645 -34.35 7.44 0.69
CA LYS A 645 -34.57 6.33 -0.24
C LYS A 645 -34.81 4.99 0.47
N HIS A 646 -34.20 4.78 1.63
CA HIS A 646 -34.37 3.56 2.44
C HIS A 646 -35.71 3.56 3.18
N TYR A 647 -36.12 4.68 3.74
CA TYR A 647 -37.36 4.78 4.52
C TYR A 647 -38.61 4.80 3.63
N SER A 648 -39.62 4.01 4.00
CA SER A 648 -40.96 4.15 3.41
C SER A 648 -41.58 5.51 3.78
N PRO A 649 -42.50 6.07 2.96
CA PRO A 649 -43.19 7.31 3.30
C PRO A 649 -43.99 7.25 4.62
N THR A 650 -44.33 6.03 5.07
CA THR A 650 -45.02 5.77 6.34
C THR A 650 -44.07 5.68 7.54
N HIS A 651 -42.76 5.61 7.31
CA HIS A 651 -41.77 5.54 8.38
C HIS A 651 -41.68 6.88 9.11
N ARG A 652 -41.69 6.83 10.45
CA ARG A 652 -41.64 8.01 11.32
C ARG A 652 -40.51 8.99 11.02
N ASP A 653 -39.35 8.47 10.63
CA ASP A 653 -38.11 9.23 10.43
C ASP A 653 -38.02 9.78 9.00
N HIS A 654 -38.90 9.33 8.10
CA HIS A 654 -38.92 9.77 6.71
C HIS A 654 -39.23 11.27 6.59
N GLY A 655 -40.21 11.76 7.37
CA GLY A 655 -40.56 13.19 7.40
C GLY A 655 -39.39 14.06 7.86
N ASP A 656 -38.80 13.72 9.01
CA ASP A 656 -37.67 14.46 9.59
C ASP A 656 -36.45 14.43 8.65
N CYS A 657 -36.11 13.27 8.08
CA CYS A 657 -35.01 13.16 7.11
C CYS A 657 -35.27 13.96 5.82
N LYS A 658 -36.51 13.99 5.34
CA LYS A 658 -36.87 14.71 4.11
C LYS A 658 -36.78 16.22 4.31
N GLU A 659 -37.25 16.74 5.44
CA GLU A 659 -37.06 18.16 5.77
C GLU A 659 -35.58 18.47 6.02
N ALA A 660 -34.84 17.62 6.73
CA ALA A 660 -33.38 17.81 6.91
C ALA A 660 -32.63 17.86 5.57
N LEU A 661 -33.01 17.00 4.63
CA LEU A 661 -32.47 16.97 3.27
C LEU A 661 -32.76 18.28 2.53
N LYS A 662 -33.99 18.78 2.62
CA LYS A 662 -34.38 20.05 2.01
C LYS A 662 -33.54 21.21 2.56
N GLU A 663 -33.36 21.27 3.87
CA GLU A 663 -32.58 22.32 4.54
C GLU A 663 -31.12 22.34 4.06
N VAL A 664 -30.45 21.17 4.04
CA VAL A 664 -29.06 21.10 3.59
C VAL A 664 -28.92 21.27 2.07
N ALA A 665 -29.89 20.80 1.28
CA ALA A 665 -29.88 20.96 -0.18
C ALA A 665 -30.01 22.43 -0.59
N GLU A 666 -30.76 23.23 0.16
CA GLU A 666 -30.85 24.68 -0.03
C GLU A 666 -29.48 25.34 0.20
N ILE A 667 -28.81 25.02 1.30
CA ILE A 667 -27.47 25.54 1.62
C ILE A 667 -26.45 25.11 0.56
N ALA A 668 -26.47 23.83 0.18
CA ALA A 668 -25.60 23.27 -0.85
C ALA A 668 -25.77 24.01 -2.18
N THR A 669 -27.01 24.27 -2.59
CA THR A 669 -27.30 25.01 -3.84
C THR A 669 -26.75 26.43 -3.79
N GLN A 670 -26.85 27.11 -2.65
CA GLN A 670 -26.29 28.47 -2.48
C GLN A 670 -24.75 28.51 -2.54
N LEU A 671 -24.07 27.45 -2.10
CA LEU A 671 -22.60 27.39 -2.00
C LEU A 671 -21.93 26.64 -3.16
N GLN A 672 -22.69 26.02 -4.06
CA GLN A 672 -22.17 25.15 -5.13
C GLN A 672 -21.15 25.86 -6.03
N SER A 673 -21.46 27.09 -6.47
CA SER A 673 -20.57 27.86 -7.35
C SER A 673 -19.26 28.24 -6.64
N SER A 674 -19.34 28.61 -5.36
CA SER A 674 -18.18 28.86 -4.51
C SER A 674 -17.32 27.60 -4.34
N LEU A 675 -17.94 26.44 -4.13
CA LEU A 675 -17.22 25.17 -4.00
C LEU A 675 -16.44 24.83 -5.28
N ILE A 676 -17.09 24.90 -6.45
CA ILE A 676 -16.43 24.62 -7.74
C ILE A 676 -15.23 25.56 -7.96
N ARG A 677 -15.40 26.85 -7.67
CA ARG A 677 -14.32 27.84 -7.78
C ARG A 677 -13.16 27.53 -6.83
N LEU A 678 -13.46 27.20 -5.57
CA LEU A 678 -12.49 26.86 -4.53
C LEU A 678 -11.71 25.58 -4.86
N GLU A 679 -12.40 24.52 -5.33
CA GLU A 679 -11.77 23.26 -5.75
C GLU A 679 -10.81 23.48 -6.91
N ASN A 680 -11.23 24.22 -7.94
CA ASN A 680 -10.35 24.58 -9.05
C ASN A 680 -9.16 25.42 -8.58
N PHE A 681 -9.40 26.45 -7.75
CA PHE A 681 -8.33 27.31 -7.25
C PHE A 681 -7.31 26.53 -6.40
N GLN A 682 -7.76 25.63 -5.53
CA GLN A 682 -6.90 24.76 -4.74
C GLN A 682 -6.03 23.88 -5.65
N LYS A 683 -6.63 23.24 -6.67
CA LYS A 683 -5.89 22.37 -7.59
C LYS A 683 -4.86 23.15 -8.42
N LEU A 684 -5.21 24.32 -8.95
CA LEU A 684 -4.25 25.17 -9.67
C LEU A 684 -3.09 25.64 -8.78
N THR A 685 -3.38 25.95 -7.52
CA THR A 685 -2.37 26.37 -6.55
C THR A 685 -1.46 25.23 -6.12
N GLU A 686 -1.98 24.01 -6.00
CA GLU A 686 -1.18 22.80 -5.79
C GLU A 686 -0.25 22.55 -6.99
N LEU A 687 -0.79 22.58 -8.21
CA LEU A 687 -0.01 22.40 -9.44
C LEU A 687 1.07 23.48 -9.62
N GLN A 688 0.77 24.73 -9.27
CA GLN A 688 1.76 25.83 -9.30
C GLN A 688 2.95 25.57 -8.37
N ARG A 689 2.75 24.86 -7.26
CA ARG A 689 3.83 24.46 -6.33
C ARG A 689 4.60 23.23 -6.82
N ASP A 690 3.95 22.33 -7.56
CA ASP A 690 4.54 21.07 -8.03
C ASP A 690 5.31 21.22 -9.36
N LEU A 691 4.99 22.26 -10.14
CA LEU A 691 5.59 22.51 -11.45
C LEU A 691 6.68 23.58 -11.40
N ILE A 692 7.81 23.31 -12.04
CA ILE A 692 8.92 24.26 -12.23
C ILE A 692 8.93 24.76 -13.67
N GLY A 693 9.13 26.08 -13.84
CA GLY A 693 9.26 26.70 -15.15
C GLY A 693 7.96 27.22 -15.75
N ILE A 694 6.91 27.32 -14.93
CA ILE A 694 5.69 28.05 -15.25
C ILE A 694 5.29 28.94 -14.08
N GLU A 695 4.93 30.18 -14.38
CA GLU A 695 4.42 31.15 -13.40
C GLU A 695 2.97 31.50 -13.75
N ASN A 696 2.21 31.97 -12.75
CA ASN A 696 0.84 32.44 -12.91
C ASN A 696 -0.12 31.38 -13.48
N LEU A 697 0.02 30.12 -13.03
CA LEU A 697 -0.93 29.06 -13.36
C LEU A 697 -2.35 29.38 -12.83
N THR A 698 -2.44 30.07 -11.70
CA THR A 698 -3.68 30.58 -11.08
C THR A 698 -4.25 31.81 -11.81
N GLY A 699 -4.35 31.76 -13.14
CA GLY A 699 -4.89 32.85 -13.97
C GLY A 699 -6.42 32.97 -13.86
N PRO A 700 -6.99 34.17 -14.05
CA PRO A 700 -8.45 34.35 -14.05
C PRO A 700 -9.08 33.54 -15.20
N GLY A 701 -10.14 32.77 -14.88
CA GLY A 701 -10.88 31.96 -15.87
C GLY A 701 -10.19 30.66 -16.30
N ARG A 702 -8.99 30.35 -15.80
CA ARG A 702 -8.35 29.06 -16.07
C ARG A 702 -8.99 27.96 -15.22
N GLU A 703 -9.32 26.85 -15.84
CA GLU A 703 -9.86 25.67 -15.17
C GLU A 703 -8.95 24.47 -15.42
N PHE A 704 -8.72 23.67 -14.37
CA PHE A 704 -8.07 22.38 -14.49
C PHE A 704 -9.06 21.36 -15.06
N ILE A 705 -8.64 20.62 -16.09
CA ILE A 705 -9.47 19.57 -16.69
C ILE A 705 -8.92 18.19 -16.29
N ARG A 706 -7.63 17.94 -16.53
CA ARG A 706 -7.02 16.62 -16.32
C ARG A 706 -5.50 16.68 -16.19
N GLU A 707 -4.95 15.83 -15.33
CA GLU A 707 -3.53 15.51 -15.26
C GLU A 707 -3.31 14.05 -15.58
N GLY A 708 -2.21 13.71 -16.22
CA GLY A 708 -1.93 12.30 -16.50
C GLY A 708 -0.60 12.07 -17.15
N CYS A 709 -0.24 10.80 -17.21
CA CYS A 709 1.00 10.37 -17.83
C CYS A 709 0.75 9.76 -19.21
N LEU A 710 1.51 10.18 -20.21
CA LEU A 710 1.48 9.64 -21.57
C LEU A 710 2.89 9.52 -22.15
N TYR A 711 3.04 8.75 -23.23
CA TYR A 711 4.30 8.63 -23.94
C TYR A 711 4.34 9.59 -25.13
N LYS A 712 5.34 10.48 -25.12
CA LYS A 712 5.63 11.35 -26.25
C LYS A 712 6.58 10.63 -27.22
N LEU A 713 6.20 10.56 -28.49
CA LEU A 713 7.09 10.08 -29.54
C LEU A 713 8.21 11.09 -29.78
N THR A 714 9.45 10.62 -29.75
CA THR A 714 10.64 11.44 -30.01
C THR A 714 11.57 10.74 -30.99
N LYS A 715 12.57 11.45 -31.53
CA LYS A 715 13.65 10.85 -32.34
C LYS A 715 14.39 9.70 -31.62
N LYS A 716 14.29 9.60 -30.29
CA LYS A 716 14.90 8.56 -29.46
C LYS A 716 13.91 7.46 -29.05
N GLY A 717 12.74 7.40 -29.68
CA GLY A 717 11.62 6.52 -29.31
C GLY A 717 10.64 7.18 -28.34
N LEU A 718 9.76 6.35 -27.78
CA LEU A 718 8.72 6.74 -26.83
C LEU A 718 9.33 7.19 -25.50
N GLN A 719 8.85 8.31 -24.98
CA GLN A 719 9.28 8.82 -23.69
C GLN A 719 8.11 9.28 -22.86
N GLN A 720 7.98 8.66 -21.68
CA GLN A 720 7.03 9.03 -20.65
C GLN A 720 7.16 10.52 -20.25
N ARG A 721 6.02 11.22 -20.17
CA ARG A 721 5.87 12.63 -19.78
C ARG A 721 4.57 12.83 -19.00
N MET A 722 4.56 13.82 -18.11
CA MET A 722 3.31 14.31 -17.55
C MET A 722 2.70 15.34 -18.49
N PHE A 723 1.38 15.26 -18.64
CA PHE A 723 0.53 16.18 -19.36
C PHE A 723 -0.51 16.77 -18.40
N PHE A 724 -0.78 18.06 -18.56
CA PHE A 724 -1.77 18.79 -17.77
C PHE A 724 -2.65 19.59 -18.73
N LEU A 725 -3.91 19.20 -18.85
CA LEU A 725 -4.91 19.86 -19.67
C LEU A 725 -5.68 20.88 -18.81
N PHE A 726 -5.64 22.13 -19.24
CA PHE A 726 -6.41 23.24 -18.71
C PHE A 726 -7.43 23.72 -19.74
N SER A 727 -8.35 24.61 -19.35
CA SER A 727 -9.36 25.18 -20.25
C SER A 727 -8.80 25.99 -21.43
N ASP A 728 -7.59 26.52 -21.32
CA ASP A 728 -6.96 27.38 -22.32
C ASP A 728 -5.70 26.77 -22.97
N MET A 729 -5.06 25.79 -22.32
CA MET A 729 -3.81 25.21 -22.80
C MET A 729 -3.57 23.76 -22.35
N LEU A 730 -2.70 23.06 -23.08
CA LEU A 730 -2.10 21.80 -22.71
C LEU A 730 -0.62 22.01 -22.35
N LEU A 731 -0.25 21.69 -21.12
CA LEU A 731 1.14 21.68 -20.65
C LEU A 731 1.71 20.26 -20.68
N TYR A 732 3.02 20.16 -20.92
CA TYR A 732 3.73 18.90 -20.74
C TYR A 732 5.15 19.09 -20.23
N THR A 733 5.67 18.08 -19.55
CA THR A 733 6.92 18.16 -18.79
C THR A 733 8.13 17.69 -19.58
N SER A 734 9.30 17.88 -18.98
CA SER A 734 10.54 17.18 -19.35
C SER A 734 10.54 15.75 -18.82
N LYS A 735 11.54 14.95 -19.19
CA LYS A 735 11.67 13.56 -18.71
C LYS A 735 11.98 13.54 -17.21
N GLY A 736 11.22 12.76 -16.45
CA GLY A 736 11.51 12.47 -15.05
C GLY A 736 11.13 13.60 -14.09
N VAL A 737 11.35 13.31 -12.81
CA VAL A 737 11.14 14.21 -11.67
C VAL A 737 12.48 14.85 -11.28
N THR A 738 12.46 16.08 -10.79
CA THR A 738 13.66 16.76 -10.24
C THR A 738 14.10 16.15 -8.90
N ALA A 739 15.30 16.51 -8.44
CA ALA A 739 15.79 16.11 -7.11
C ALA A 739 14.93 16.62 -5.95
N THR A 740 14.13 17.67 -6.16
CA THR A 740 13.19 18.26 -5.20
C THR A 740 11.78 17.67 -5.28
N ASN A 741 11.61 16.54 -6.00
CA ASN A 741 10.30 15.92 -6.23
C ASN A 741 9.28 16.86 -6.91
N GLN A 742 9.72 17.57 -7.95
CA GLN A 742 8.88 18.47 -8.74
C GLN A 742 9.03 18.15 -10.23
N PHE A 743 8.10 18.62 -11.06
CA PHE A 743 8.15 18.38 -12.50
C PHE A 743 8.50 19.65 -13.27
N LYS A 744 9.53 19.58 -14.11
CA LYS A 744 9.94 20.70 -14.95
C LYS A 744 9.11 20.77 -16.22
N VAL A 745 8.40 21.87 -16.45
CA VAL A 745 7.64 22.14 -17.68
C VAL A 745 8.61 22.22 -18.87
N HIS A 746 8.25 21.55 -19.98
CA HIS A 746 9.02 21.58 -21.24
C HIS A 746 8.34 22.44 -22.30
N GLY A 747 7.02 22.43 -22.35
CA GLY A 747 6.26 23.21 -23.32
C GLY A 747 4.81 23.38 -22.94
N GLN A 748 4.22 24.42 -23.53
CA GLN A 748 2.80 24.74 -23.47
C GLN A 748 2.25 24.81 -24.90
N LEU A 749 1.04 24.32 -25.10
CA LEU A 749 0.33 24.31 -26.36
C LEU A 749 -1.03 24.99 -26.14
N PRO A 750 -1.30 26.17 -26.72
CA PRO A 750 -2.63 26.76 -26.66
C PRO A 750 -3.66 25.84 -27.31
N LEU A 751 -4.86 25.74 -26.71
CA LEU A 751 -5.94 24.92 -27.28
C LEU A 751 -6.61 25.59 -28.50
N HIS A 752 -6.54 26.93 -28.59
CA HIS A 752 -7.08 27.65 -29.73
C HIS A 752 -6.31 27.27 -31.01
N GLY A 753 -7.03 26.75 -32.00
CA GLY A 753 -6.43 26.24 -33.25
C GLY A 753 -5.68 24.92 -33.09
N MET A 754 -5.88 24.18 -31.99
CA MET A 754 -5.35 22.83 -31.83
C MET A 754 -6.23 21.82 -32.55
N ILE A 755 -5.62 20.94 -33.35
CA ILE A 755 -6.26 19.83 -34.04
C ILE A 755 -5.67 18.54 -33.47
N VAL A 756 -6.52 17.55 -33.23
CA VAL A 756 -6.09 16.22 -32.78
C VAL A 756 -6.57 15.19 -33.77
N GLU A 757 -5.63 14.46 -34.34
CA GLU A 757 -5.90 13.40 -35.31
C GLU A 757 -5.44 12.07 -34.73
N GLU A 758 -6.32 11.08 -34.77
CA GLU A 758 -5.94 9.70 -34.51
C GLU A 758 -5.07 9.22 -35.67
N SER A 759 -3.92 8.64 -35.35
CA SER A 759 -2.96 8.25 -36.39
C SER A 759 -3.35 6.88 -36.92
N GLU A 760 -4.09 6.86 -38.04
CA GLU A 760 -4.39 5.64 -38.77
C GLU A 760 -3.14 5.18 -39.56
N ASN A 761 -2.56 4.05 -39.15
CA ASN A 761 -1.79 3.14 -40.02
C ASN A 761 -0.43 3.56 -40.63
N GLU A 762 0.25 4.64 -40.22
CA GLU A 762 1.65 4.88 -40.70
C GLU A 762 2.75 4.22 -39.85
N TRP A 763 2.53 3.98 -38.55
CA TRP A 763 3.62 3.64 -37.61
C TRP A 763 3.59 2.23 -37.01
N SER A 764 2.66 1.34 -37.39
CA SER A 764 2.52 -0.01 -36.81
C SER A 764 2.35 -0.04 -35.27
N VAL A 765 1.97 1.08 -34.65
CA VAL A 765 1.70 1.19 -33.20
C VAL A 765 0.22 1.53 -32.97
N PRO A 766 -0.57 0.67 -32.29
CA PRO A 766 -1.98 0.96 -31.99
C PRO A 766 -2.12 2.05 -30.90
N HIS A 767 -3.22 2.81 -30.90
CA HIS A 767 -3.57 3.86 -29.92
C HIS A 767 -2.66 5.10 -29.86
N CYS A 768 -2.13 5.52 -31.02
CA CYS A 768 -1.39 6.77 -31.13
C CYS A 768 -2.25 7.89 -31.76
N PHE A 769 -2.07 9.11 -31.27
CA PHE A 769 -2.72 10.31 -31.80
C PHE A 769 -1.73 11.46 -31.87
N THR A 770 -1.91 12.34 -32.85
CA THR A 770 -1.04 13.49 -33.07
C THR A 770 -1.79 14.78 -32.78
N ILE A 771 -1.17 15.61 -31.93
CA ILE A 771 -1.65 16.95 -31.61
C ILE A 771 -0.92 17.94 -32.51
N TYR A 772 -1.68 18.65 -33.35
CA TYR A 772 -1.21 19.79 -34.13
C TYR A 772 -1.63 21.07 -33.42
N SER A 773 -0.67 21.89 -33.02
CA SER A 773 -0.90 23.25 -32.52
C SER A 773 -0.23 24.23 -33.48
N ALA A 774 -0.73 25.47 -33.53
CA ALA A 774 -0.23 26.52 -34.42
C ALA A 774 1.31 26.71 -34.39
N GLN A 775 1.97 26.33 -33.29
CA GLN A 775 3.41 26.49 -33.10
C GLN A 775 4.19 25.17 -33.07
N ARG A 776 3.53 24.02 -32.82
CA ARG A 776 4.21 22.72 -32.57
C ARG A 776 3.28 21.54 -32.86
N THR A 777 3.85 20.47 -33.41
CA THR A 777 3.21 19.16 -33.52
C THR A 777 3.81 18.19 -32.49
N VAL A 778 2.95 17.42 -31.81
CA VAL A 778 3.35 16.42 -30.80
C VAL A 778 2.56 15.14 -31.03
N SER A 779 3.25 14.06 -31.40
CA SER A 779 2.66 12.71 -31.47
C SER A 779 2.76 12.01 -30.12
N LEU A 780 1.64 11.46 -29.67
CA LEU A 780 1.44 10.83 -28.38
C LEU A 780 0.94 9.40 -28.56
N GLU A 781 1.27 8.57 -27.58
CA GLU A 781 0.80 7.20 -27.49
C GLU A 781 0.20 6.94 -26.12
N GLN A 782 -0.93 6.23 -26.15
CA GLN A 782 -1.56 5.65 -24.99
C GLN A 782 -1.06 4.21 -24.84
N GLU A 783 -0.40 3.89 -23.73
CA GLU A 783 0.00 2.51 -23.44
C GLU A 783 -1.27 1.67 -23.21
N GLN A 784 -1.53 0.67 -24.07
CA GLN A 784 -2.41 -0.43 -23.72
C GLN A 784 -1.64 -1.36 -22.77
N GLU A 785 -2.27 -1.79 -21.67
CA GLU A 785 -1.70 -2.78 -20.74
C GLU A 785 -1.24 -4.03 -21.51
N SER A 786 0.06 -4.13 -21.80
CA SER A 786 0.70 -5.34 -22.28
C SER A 786 1.28 -6.08 -21.07
N GLU A 787 1.00 -7.39 -20.98
CA GLU A 787 1.39 -8.23 -19.84
C GLU A 787 2.92 -8.32 -19.64
N ASP A 788 3.70 -7.97 -20.66
CA ASP A 788 5.16 -8.15 -20.68
C ASP A 788 5.96 -7.05 -19.95
N ASP A 789 5.39 -5.86 -19.72
CA ASP A 789 6.07 -4.75 -19.03
C ASP A 789 5.72 -4.62 -17.53
N MET A 790 5.00 -5.62 -16.98
CA MET A 790 4.63 -5.73 -15.56
C MET A 790 5.80 -5.70 -14.56
N ASN A 791 7.05 -5.82 -15.02
CA ASN A 791 8.24 -5.90 -14.18
C ASN A 791 9.06 -4.59 -14.05
N SER A 792 8.70 -3.50 -14.72
CA SER A 792 9.54 -2.28 -14.76
C SER A 792 9.18 -1.17 -13.76
N SER A 793 8.13 -1.35 -12.95
CA SER A 793 7.59 -0.29 -12.08
C SER A 793 7.81 -0.56 -10.59
N HIS A 794 9.08 -0.81 -10.23
CA HIS A 794 9.57 -0.78 -8.85
C HIS A 794 10.29 0.55 -8.53
N THR A 795 9.67 1.68 -8.87
CA THR A 795 9.98 2.94 -8.16
C THR A 795 8.94 3.10 -7.06
N SER A 796 9.24 2.49 -5.92
CA SER A 796 8.46 2.63 -4.69
C SER A 796 8.33 4.11 -4.34
N LEU A 797 7.08 4.58 -4.21
CA LEU A 797 6.74 5.82 -3.51
C LEU A 797 7.30 5.87 -2.07
N ASP A 798 7.77 4.73 -1.53
CA ASP A 798 8.30 4.57 -0.17
C ASP A 798 9.75 5.04 0.03
N LYS A 799 10.48 5.44 -1.03
CA LYS A 799 11.90 5.85 -0.92
C LYS A 799 12.14 7.36 -1.01
N GLN A 800 11.10 8.18 -1.01
CA GLN A 800 11.29 9.62 -0.98
C GLN A 800 11.59 10.07 0.45
N THR A 801 12.81 10.56 0.66
CA THR A 801 13.19 11.42 1.79
C THR A 801 12.08 12.45 2.05
N HIS A 802 11.69 12.60 3.32
CA HIS A 802 10.65 13.45 3.95
C HIS A 802 10.51 14.91 3.48
N HIS A 803 10.62 15.22 2.19
CA HIS A 803 10.58 16.59 1.68
C HIS A 803 9.21 17.00 1.13
N ARG A 804 8.26 16.07 0.89
CA ARG A 804 6.85 16.37 0.59
C ARG A 804 5.98 15.10 0.59
N ALA A 805 4.69 15.23 0.92
CA ALA A 805 3.71 14.16 0.69
C ALA A 805 3.55 13.89 -0.82
N ASN A 806 3.43 12.62 -1.22
CA ASN A 806 3.23 12.24 -2.62
C ASN A 806 1.82 12.63 -3.09
N THR A 807 1.72 13.63 -3.97
CA THR A 807 0.45 14.10 -4.54
C THR A 807 -0.11 13.13 -5.60
N THR A 808 -1.37 13.31 -5.98
CA THR A 808 -2.03 12.53 -7.05
C THR A 808 -1.22 12.54 -8.36
N MET A 809 -0.58 13.67 -8.68
CA MET A 809 0.34 13.81 -9.82
C MET A 809 1.46 12.76 -9.82
N HIS A 810 2.07 12.50 -8.65
CA HIS A 810 3.17 11.54 -8.52
C HIS A 810 2.65 10.11 -8.70
N VAL A 811 1.46 9.82 -8.17
CA VAL A 811 0.81 8.51 -8.37
C VAL A 811 0.51 8.30 -9.86
N CYS A 812 -0.02 9.31 -10.55
CA CYS A 812 -0.26 9.28 -12.00
C CYS A 812 1.01 8.99 -12.80
N TRP A 813 2.12 9.65 -12.45
CA TRP A 813 3.43 9.40 -13.05
C TRP A 813 3.91 7.96 -12.84
N HIS A 814 3.88 7.45 -11.60
CA HIS A 814 4.40 6.11 -11.30
C HIS A 814 3.50 4.97 -11.79
N ARG A 815 2.23 5.25 -12.07
CA ARG A 815 1.23 4.24 -12.47
C ARG A 815 0.71 4.41 -13.89
N ASN A 816 1.30 5.30 -14.69
CA ASN A 816 0.88 5.57 -16.07
C ASN A 816 -0.63 5.81 -16.21
N THR A 817 -1.20 6.57 -15.28
CA THR A 817 -2.64 6.85 -15.26
C THR A 817 -2.92 8.35 -15.38
N SER A 818 -4.20 8.70 -15.51
CA SER A 818 -4.68 10.08 -15.49
C SER A 818 -5.81 10.26 -14.49
N VAL A 819 -5.98 11.48 -14.01
CA VAL A 819 -7.05 11.90 -13.10
C VAL A 819 -7.59 13.24 -13.58
N SER A 820 -8.91 13.33 -13.74
CA SER A 820 -9.62 14.53 -14.14
C SER A 820 -10.23 15.28 -12.96
N MET A 821 -10.68 16.52 -13.21
CA MET A 821 -11.40 17.30 -12.21
C MET A 821 -12.70 16.60 -11.79
N SER A 822 -13.40 15.94 -12.71
CA SER A 822 -14.60 15.15 -12.38
C SER A 822 -14.28 13.95 -11.49
N ASP A 823 -13.12 13.32 -11.68
CA ASP A 823 -12.70 12.22 -10.79
C ASP A 823 -12.41 12.77 -9.39
N HIS A 824 -11.78 13.95 -9.27
CA HIS A 824 -11.57 14.62 -7.98
C HIS A 824 -12.90 14.90 -7.28
N SER A 825 -13.88 15.49 -7.97
CA SER A 825 -15.22 15.74 -7.41
C SER A 825 -15.90 14.43 -6.98
N GLN A 826 -15.83 13.37 -7.79
CA GLN A 826 -16.39 12.07 -7.44
C GLN A 826 -15.69 11.44 -6.22
N ALA A 827 -14.37 11.59 -6.08
CA ALA A 827 -13.63 11.11 -4.92
C ALA A 827 -13.98 11.89 -3.64
N VAL A 828 -14.33 13.18 -3.76
CA VAL A 828 -14.82 14.01 -2.64
C VAL A 828 -16.21 13.55 -2.20
N GLU A 829 -17.12 13.27 -3.13
CA GLU A 829 -18.46 12.75 -2.82
C GLU A 829 -18.43 11.36 -2.15
N ASN A 830 -17.38 10.58 -2.43
CA ASN A 830 -17.20 9.22 -1.93
C ASN A 830 -16.25 9.10 -0.73
N GLN A 831 -15.99 10.21 -0.01
CA GLN A 831 -15.22 10.15 1.24
C GLN A 831 -15.89 9.21 2.25
N LEU A 832 -15.11 8.34 2.88
CA LEU A 832 -15.64 7.37 3.85
C LEU A 832 -14.66 7.18 5.00
N SER A 833 -15.16 6.86 6.19
CA SER A 833 -14.33 6.52 7.35
C SER A 833 -15.01 5.47 8.20
N GLY A 834 -14.23 4.58 8.80
CA GLY A 834 -14.75 3.52 9.65
C GLY A 834 -13.71 2.49 10.04
N TYR A 835 -14.11 1.57 10.91
CA TYR A 835 -13.26 0.44 11.28
C TYR A 835 -13.31 -0.66 10.23
N LEU A 836 -12.14 -1.15 9.84
CA LEU A 836 -11.97 -2.35 9.01
C LEU A 836 -10.92 -3.26 9.65
N LEU A 837 -11.02 -4.56 9.39
CA LEU A 837 -9.92 -5.48 9.66
C LEU A 837 -9.09 -5.63 8.39
N ARG A 838 -7.77 -5.48 8.48
CA ARG A 838 -6.83 -5.66 7.37
C ARG A 838 -6.00 -6.93 7.55
N LYS A 839 -5.75 -7.65 6.47
CA LYS A 839 -4.82 -8.79 6.41
C LYS A 839 -4.02 -8.71 5.11
N PHE A 840 -2.71 -8.97 5.18
CA PHE A 840 -1.87 -9.16 3.99
C PHE A 840 -1.94 -10.62 3.54
N LYS A 841 -1.70 -10.88 2.25
CA LYS A 841 -1.74 -12.25 1.70
C LYS A 841 -0.91 -13.26 2.52
N ASN A 842 0.26 -12.84 2.99
CA ASN A 842 1.20 -13.71 3.72
C ASN A 842 1.22 -13.47 5.23
N SER A 843 0.31 -12.65 5.80
CA SER A 843 0.29 -12.38 7.24
C SER A 843 -0.69 -13.30 7.97
N ASN A 844 -0.33 -13.83 9.14
CA ASN A 844 -1.17 -14.78 9.87
C ASN A 844 -2.38 -14.14 10.59
N GLY A 845 -2.36 -12.82 10.85
CA GLY A 845 -3.40 -12.12 11.63
C GLY A 845 -4.27 -11.13 10.87
N TRP A 846 -5.45 -10.83 11.42
CA TRP A 846 -6.30 -9.69 11.03
C TRP A 846 -6.05 -8.53 11.99
N GLN A 847 -5.73 -7.36 11.46
CA GLN A 847 -5.47 -6.15 12.24
C GLN A 847 -6.67 -5.21 12.16
N LYS A 848 -7.30 -4.87 13.30
CA LYS A 848 -8.35 -3.85 13.34
C LYS A 848 -7.72 -2.47 13.25
N LEU A 849 -8.17 -1.66 12.29
CA LEU A 849 -7.68 -0.31 12.04
C LEU A 849 -8.86 0.63 11.81
N TRP A 850 -8.69 1.89 12.22
CA TRP A 850 -9.53 2.97 11.73
C TRP A 850 -9.01 3.39 10.36
N VAL A 851 -9.87 3.37 9.35
CA VAL A 851 -9.51 3.63 7.97
C VAL A 851 -10.27 4.87 7.48
N VAL A 852 -9.54 5.81 6.89
CA VAL A 852 -10.09 7.00 6.25
C VAL A 852 -9.80 6.91 4.76
N PHE A 853 -10.84 7.01 3.93
CA PHE A 853 -10.73 7.09 2.49
C PHE A 853 -11.01 8.52 2.03
N THR A 854 -9.98 9.16 1.45
CA THR A 854 -10.07 10.50 0.87
C THR A 854 -8.94 10.70 -0.14
N ASN A 855 -9.15 11.56 -1.14
CA ASN A 855 -8.16 11.89 -2.18
C ASN A 855 -7.51 10.64 -2.83
N PHE A 856 -8.34 9.68 -3.28
CA PHE A 856 -7.91 8.42 -3.90
C PHE A 856 -6.98 7.55 -3.03
N CYS A 857 -6.96 7.76 -1.70
CA CYS A 857 -6.02 7.12 -0.79
C CYS A 857 -6.72 6.58 0.46
N LEU A 858 -6.28 5.42 0.95
CA LEU A 858 -6.63 4.92 2.29
C LEU A 858 -5.58 5.35 3.29
N PHE A 859 -5.99 5.99 4.37
CA PHE A 859 -5.15 6.34 5.52
C PHE A 859 -5.51 5.43 6.70
N PHE A 860 -4.50 4.84 7.34
CA PHE A 860 -4.69 3.87 8.41
C PHE A 860 -4.29 4.47 9.76
N TYR A 861 -5.15 4.34 10.75
CA TYR A 861 -4.93 4.78 12.14
C TYR A 861 -5.14 3.59 13.09
N LYS A 862 -4.51 3.60 14.28
CA LYS A 862 -4.77 2.54 15.28
C LYS A 862 -6.18 2.70 15.81
N THR A 863 -6.56 3.94 16.14
CA THR A 863 -7.87 4.28 16.68
C THR A 863 -8.43 5.53 16.00
N HIS A 864 -9.74 5.78 16.15
CA HIS A 864 -10.35 7.01 15.64
C HIS A 864 -9.94 8.28 16.43
N GLN A 865 -9.21 8.14 17.55
CA GLN A 865 -8.78 9.26 18.39
C GLN A 865 -7.38 9.75 18.01
N ASP A 866 -6.63 8.96 17.24
CA ASP A 866 -5.28 9.28 16.81
C ASP A 866 -5.27 10.53 15.91
N ASP A 867 -4.28 11.40 16.10
CA ASP A 867 -4.18 12.67 15.35
C ASP A 867 -3.51 12.55 13.98
N PHE A 868 -2.80 11.44 13.72
CA PHE A 868 -2.07 11.23 12.47
C PHE A 868 -2.07 9.77 12.02
N PRO A 869 -2.02 9.49 10.71
CA PRO A 869 -2.05 8.14 10.18
C PRO A 869 -0.73 7.40 10.41
N LEU A 870 -0.82 6.09 10.60
CA LEU A 870 0.30 5.15 10.64
C LEU A 870 0.92 4.93 9.26
N ALA A 871 0.06 4.84 8.25
CA ALA A 871 0.42 4.53 6.88
C ALA A 871 -0.66 5.02 5.92
N SER A 872 -0.33 5.11 4.64
CA SER A 872 -1.26 5.44 3.57
C SER A 872 -1.12 4.48 2.39
N LEU A 873 -2.20 4.32 1.61
CA LEU A 873 -2.25 3.43 0.44
C LEU A 873 -3.00 4.12 -0.71
N PRO A 874 -2.29 4.69 -1.70
CA PRO A 874 -2.91 5.27 -2.89
C PRO A 874 -3.57 4.18 -3.74
N LEU A 875 -4.80 4.41 -4.20
CA LEU A 875 -5.67 3.39 -4.81
C LEU A 875 -5.76 3.43 -6.34
N LEU A 876 -5.23 4.45 -7.01
CA LEU A 876 -5.29 4.56 -8.47
C LEU A 876 -4.70 3.32 -9.17
N GLY A 877 -5.49 2.60 -9.96
CA GLY A 877 -5.04 1.37 -10.64
C GLY A 877 -5.14 0.09 -9.81
N TYR A 878 -5.58 0.15 -8.55
CA TYR A 878 -5.93 -1.06 -7.81
C TYR A 878 -7.20 -1.70 -8.39
N THR A 879 -7.21 -3.03 -8.41
CA THR A 879 -8.42 -3.81 -8.68
C THR A 879 -9.12 -4.11 -7.36
N VAL A 880 -10.45 -3.98 -7.35
CA VAL A 880 -11.30 -4.23 -6.19
C VAL A 880 -12.19 -5.43 -6.49
N SER A 881 -11.95 -6.55 -5.83
CA SER A 881 -12.67 -7.80 -6.03
C SER A 881 -13.02 -8.47 -4.70
N THR A 882 -13.74 -9.58 -4.75
CA THR A 882 -13.89 -10.49 -3.61
C THR A 882 -12.73 -11.51 -3.62
N PRO A 883 -12.33 -12.06 -2.46
CA PRO A 883 -11.34 -13.14 -2.40
C PRO A 883 -11.75 -14.34 -3.24
N GLU A 884 -10.77 -14.98 -3.88
CA GLU A 884 -10.95 -16.24 -4.59
C GLU A 884 -10.70 -17.44 -3.66
N GLU A 885 -11.10 -18.65 -4.09
CA GLU A 885 -10.78 -19.88 -3.34
C GLU A 885 -9.27 -20.05 -3.12
N SER A 886 -8.47 -19.61 -4.09
CA SER A 886 -7.00 -19.64 -4.05
C SER A 886 -6.39 -18.74 -2.97
N ASP A 887 -7.13 -17.74 -2.48
CA ASP A 887 -6.67 -16.82 -1.45
C ASP A 887 -6.80 -17.40 -0.02
N GLY A 888 -7.51 -18.52 0.16
CA GLY A 888 -7.67 -19.18 1.46
C GLY A 888 -8.42 -18.35 2.51
N ILE A 889 -9.29 -17.43 2.08
CA ILE A 889 -10.07 -16.56 2.96
C ILE A 889 -11.54 -17.02 3.01
N HIS A 890 -11.94 -17.62 4.14
CA HIS A 890 -13.30 -18.13 4.35
C HIS A 890 -14.16 -17.22 5.26
N LYS A 891 -13.79 -15.94 5.40
CA LYS A 891 -14.57 -14.99 6.21
C LYS A 891 -15.56 -14.22 5.34
N GLU A 892 -16.75 -13.97 5.89
CA GLU A 892 -17.75 -13.10 5.26
C GLU A 892 -17.33 -11.63 5.27
N TYR A 893 -17.89 -10.88 4.32
CA TYR A 893 -17.73 -9.42 4.16
C TYR A 893 -16.28 -8.98 3.93
N VAL A 894 -15.52 -9.80 3.20
CA VAL A 894 -14.13 -9.51 2.83
C VAL A 894 -14.04 -9.05 1.38
N PHE A 895 -13.36 -7.93 1.16
CA PHE A 895 -12.93 -7.50 -0.18
C PHE A 895 -11.40 -7.53 -0.29
N LYS A 896 -10.94 -7.69 -1.52
CA LYS A 896 -9.54 -7.80 -1.93
C LYS A 896 -9.17 -6.56 -2.74
N LEU A 897 -8.07 -5.93 -2.38
CA LEU A 897 -7.40 -4.90 -3.16
C LEU A 897 -6.11 -5.48 -3.72
N GLN A 898 -5.99 -5.49 -5.05
CA GLN A 898 -4.82 -6.02 -5.72
C GLN A 898 -4.26 -5.02 -6.73
N PHE A 899 -2.95 -4.79 -6.64
CA PHE A 899 -2.17 -4.05 -7.63
C PHE A 899 -0.84 -4.76 -7.84
N LYS A 900 -0.65 -5.33 -9.03
CA LYS A 900 0.52 -6.16 -9.35
C LYS A 900 0.69 -7.28 -8.30
N SER A 901 1.84 -7.35 -7.65
CA SER A 901 2.14 -8.31 -6.59
C SER A 901 1.59 -7.93 -5.21
N HIS A 902 1.13 -6.69 -5.02
CA HIS A 902 0.59 -6.23 -3.73
C HIS A 902 -0.87 -6.65 -3.59
N VAL A 903 -1.16 -7.43 -2.55
CA VAL A 903 -2.51 -7.95 -2.26
C VAL A 903 -2.87 -7.68 -0.81
N TYR A 904 -3.99 -7.00 -0.60
CA TYR A 904 -4.56 -6.68 0.70
C TYR A 904 -5.97 -7.21 0.81
N PHE A 905 -6.33 -7.74 1.98
CA PHE A 905 -7.68 -8.16 2.31
C PHE A 905 -8.23 -7.26 3.40
N PHE A 906 -9.47 -6.81 3.21
CA PHE A 906 -10.18 -5.97 4.16
C PHE A 906 -11.53 -6.59 4.50
N ARG A 907 -11.84 -6.68 5.79
CA ARG A 907 -13.13 -7.18 6.27
C ARG A 907 -13.92 -6.06 6.92
N ALA A 908 -15.16 -5.88 6.48
CA ALA A 908 -16.12 -4.98 7.10
C ALA A 908 -16.93 -5.68 8.20
N GLU A 909 -17.67 -4.90 8.99
CA GLU A 909 -18.45 -5.42 10.11
C GLU A 909 -19.82 -5.97 9.71
N SER A 910 -20.34 -5.56 8.54
CA SER A 910 -21.67 -5.92 8.04
C SER A 910 -21.70 -5.96 6.52
N GLU A 911 -22.74 -6.59 5.96
CA GLU A 911 -23.00 -6.61 4.52
C GLU A 911 -23.11 -5.19 3.94
N TYR A 912 -23.90 -4.33 4.58
CA TYR A 912 -24.05 -2.94 4.13
C TYR A 912 -22.73 -2.18 4.10
N THR A 913 -21.94 -2.28 5.18
CA THR A 913 -20.64 -1.59 5.24
C THR A 913 -19.66 -2.14 4.22
N PHE A 914 -19.68 -3.46 3.98
CA PHE A 914 -18.89 -4.10 2.93
C PHE A 914 -19.24 -3.58 1.53
N GLU A 915 -20.52 -3.56 1.17
CA GLU A 915 -20.98 -3.02 -0.12
C GLU A 915 -20.59 -1.55 -0.26
N ARG A 916 -20.79 -0.75 0.79
CA ARG A 916 -20.46 0.68 0.80
C ARG A 916 -18.96 0.94 0.62
N TRP A 917 -18.10 0.19 1.33
CA TRP A 917 -16.65 0.29 1.16
C TRP A 917 -16.20 -0.11 -0.25
N MET A 918 -16.77 -1.18 -0.81
CA MET A 918 -16.48 -1.57 -2.19
C MET A 918 -16.95 -0.53 -3.21
N GLU A 919 -18.14 0.04 -3.03
CA GLU A 919 -18.70 1.08 -3.90
C GLU A 919 -17.76 2.30 -3.98
N VAL A 920 -17.39 2.87 -2.84
CA VAL A 920 -16.55 4.07 -2.78
C VAL A 920 -15.14 3.81 -3.32
N ILE A 921 -14.53 2.67 -2.97
CA ILE A 921 -13.17 2.35 -3.42
C ILE A 921 -13.16 2.07 -4.93
N LYS A 922 -14.15 1.32 -5.45
CA LYS A 922 -14.27 1.07 -6.89
C LYS A 922 -14.35 2.36 -7.69
N SER A 923 -15.18 3.32 -7.24
CA SER A 923 -15.34 4.61 -7.92
C SER A 923 -14.01 5.36 -8.15
N ALA A 924 -13.04 5.19 -7.25
CA ALA A 924 -11.75 5.86 -7.28
C ALA A 924 -10.60 5.01 -7.85
N ALA A 925 -10.74 3.69 -7.84
CA ALA A 925 -9.70 2.78 -8.30
C ALA A 925 -9.82 2.49 -9.82
N SER A 926 -11.06 2.44 -10.35
CA SER A 926 -11.35 2.09 -11.76
C SER A 926 -11.17 3.24 -12.76
N THR A 927 -10.72 4.41 -12.32
CA THR A 927 -10.44 5.57 -13.19
C THR A 927 -9.39 5.26 -14.28
N ALA A 928 -8.60 4.20 -14.08
CA ALA A 928 -7.57 3.72 -15.01
C ALA A 928 -8.10 3.30 -16.40
N GLY A 929 -9.39 2.97 -16.55
CA GLY A 929 -9.97 2.56 -17.83
C GLY A 929 -10.31 3.70 -18.81
N ARG A 930 -10.19 4.97 -18.41
CA ARG A 930 -10.53 6.15 -19.24
C ARG A 930 -9.28 6.98 -19.55
N MET A 931 -8.36 6.40 -20.32
CA MET A 931 -7.09 7.03 -20.69
C MET A 931 -7.17 7.98 -21.91
N SER A 932 -8.37 8.26 -22.45
CA SER A 932 -8.51 9.34 -23.43
C SER A 932 -8.50 10.70 -22.73
N LEU A 933 -7.52 11.55 -23.05
CA LEU A 933 -7.48 12.97 -22.66
C LEU A 933 -8.64 13.77 -23.28
N LEU A 934 -9.27 13.26 -24.34
CA LEU A 934 -10.26 13.96 -25.14
C LEU A 934 -11.47 13.03 -25.36
N ILE A 935 -12.52 13.23 -24.57
CA ILE A 935 -13.84 12.71 -24.92
C ILE A 935 -14.46 13.76 -25.84
N PRO A 936 -14.87 13.43 -27.08
CA PRO A 936 -15.62 14.36 -27.91
C PRO A 936 -16.93 14.67 -27.21
N LYS A 937 -17.13 15.92 -26.77
CA LYS A 937 -18.50 16.43 -26.61
C LYS A 937 -19.09 16.46 -28.01
N GLY A 938 -20.22 15.78 -28.18
CA GLY A 938 -20.74 15.34 -29.48
C GLY A 938 -20.85 16.44 -30.54
N GLY A 939 -20.63 15.99 -31.79
CA GLY A 939 -21.13 16.60 -33.02
C GLY A 939 -20.57 17.98 -33.41
N PRO A 940 -20.14 18.20 -34.66
CA PRO A 940 -19.77 19.52 -35.11
C PRO A 940 -21.02 20.42 -35.18
N VAL A 941 -21.08 21.44 -34.33
CA VAL A 941 -21.90 22.63 -34.60
C VAL A 941 -21.07 23.50 -35.53
N GLU A 942 -21.33 23.38 -36.84
CA GLU A 942 -20.92 24.39 -37.81
C GLU A 942 -21.62 25.71 -37.45
N MET A 943 -20.90 26.64 -36.82
CA MET A 943 -21.26 28.04 -36.88
C MET A 943 -20.71 28.61 -38.20
N ASN A 944 -21.50 28.46 -39.26
CA ASN A 944 -21.34 29.29 -40.44
C ASN A 944 -21.69 30.74 -40.05
N GLY A 945 -20.77 31.64 -40.36
CA GLY A 945 -20.95 33.07 -40.13
C GLY A 945 -22.10 33.66 -40.94
N ASN A 946 -22.88 34.50 -40.27
CA ASN A 946 -23.16 35.88 -40.65
C ASN A 946 -23.54 36.67 -39.40
#